data_AF-A0AAW5RUL8-F1
#
_entry.id   AF-A0AAW5RUL8-F1
#
_cell.length_a   1.000
_cell.length_b   1.000
_cell.length_c   1.000
_cell.angle_alpha   90.00
_cell.angle_beta   90.00
_cell.angle_gamma   90.00
#
_symmetry.space_group_name_H-M   'P 1'
#
loop_
_entity.id
_entity.type
_entity.pdbx_description
1 polymer ?
#
loop_
_entity_poly.entity_id
_entity_poly.type
_entity_poly.pdbx_seq_one_letter_code
_entity_poly.pdbx_strand_id
1 'polypeptide(L)'
;MVSLAELKTGKEKLELINQILLRIDTIARALDNTRLDEIVGLKESVNSLHEQTLELKQEVLTMYTSFSENKKDFDTKFSSVNEKFSIMQERFSFIEQAYNDFSSSKEELELIKGFIEENKPVFESLKDDLSKYESMKIDLEAIITEATNNTKLSKEYFELSSKIKDDILRELEHCKDLVQELNYSADELRGLKPELLQIKKEVNELSSQASKVVLDASEIIKNKINTIFFENQRLNQEMIDSVKKLEEIKYDVGIKYKEIIQAYNLLLETKESLEELKEVIALYKEFENDIKSYSELIKNFKEQIANLESDLENKAQGLHEALEAKGEQVISSIETAKNEAIIKFDELVAKCEGYKIHFEQSYDRFNQRALMANEDLGRLAEVAKKELGNDKLIYETELKALRDSTIEAMDDIYQKMCDDATGIVSNIEERESNFREYIETSKTLIDNLTQIFITTYQGYKNEFDVFVNNHLQNLHTQKEEYKQELDAKKEECKVELDAKKDECLEEIDAKAIDYDIVSIKEDVVNLKPRVEALEFDKVNKDAKIDILENAINANTQKIEQTKEELLENVETTEQKLQKEITNINEQLKTKVSIEGNKTINGNITLSGALTANGNTTFKLIPNCAVNPTADNHLARKWYVDYGGGIKNLGTVGSTNIDLRQAQHFILTANANTELGIANWGGAGKSGTITINNCQNIKSFKAPFKFRIAQSGFSGTETFAYFCIAANNIRLVRS
;
A
#
# COMPACT_ATOMS: atom_id res chain seq x y z
N MET A 1 161.82 136.35 -2.54
CA MET A 1 161.31 135.41 -1.51
C MET A 1 159.86 135.73 -1.22
N VAL A 2 158.94 134.96 -1.79
CA VAL A 2 157.67 134.43 -1.26
C VAL A 2 157.35 133.24 -2.20
N SER A 3 156.92 132.11 -1.66
CA SER A 3 156.99 130.77 -2.28
C SER A 3 155.75 130.39 -3.09
N LEU A 4 155.92 129.39 -3.98
CA LEU A 4 154.93 128.82 -4.92
C LEU A 4 153.61 128.31 -4.26
N ALA A 5 153.51 128.30 -2.93
CA ALA A 5 152.33 127.84 -2.19
C ALA A 5 151.21 128.89 -2.06
N GLU A 6 151.52 130.20 -2.11
CA GLU A 6 150.52 131.26 -1.86
C GLU A 6 149.68 131.64 -3.10
N LEU A 7 150.17 131.37 -4.33
CA LEU A 7 149.41 131.63 -5.56
C LEU A 7 148.33 130.57 -5.86
N LYS A 8 148.46 129.35 -5.29
CA LYS A 8 147.52 128.25 -5.56
C LYS A 8 146.24 128.34 -4.71
N THR A 9 146.33 128.91 -3.51
CA THR A 9 145.20 129.04 -2.56
C THR A 9 144.25 130.20 -2.88
N GLY A 10 144.67 131.22 -3.64
CA GLY A 10 143.81 132.35 -4.02
C GLY A 10 142.75 132.01 -5.09
N LYS A 11 143.07 131.11 -6.02
CA LYS A 11 142.17 130.75 -7.13
C LYS A 11 140.99 129.88 -6.66
N GLU A 12 141.23 128.93 -5.76
CA GLU A 12 140.22 128.00 -5.26
C GLU A 12 139.12 128.70 -4.43
N LYS A 13 139.45 129.76 -3.69
CA LYS A 13 138.44 130.52 -2.91
C LYS A 13 137.51 131.36 -3.78
N LEU A 14 137.97 131.83 -4.93
CA LEU A 14 137.18 132.68 -5.84
C LEU A 14 136.14 131.86 -6.64
N GLU A 15 136.49 130.62 -6.99
CA GLU A 15 135.59 129.68 -7.67
C GLU A 15 134.39 129.30 -6.77
N LEU A 16 134.61 129.13 -5.46
CA LEU A 16 133.56 128.74 -4.50
C LEU A 16 132.52 129.84 -4.26
N ILE A 17 132.95 131.12 -4.24
CA ILE A 17 132.04 132.26 -4.01
C ILE A 17 131.07 132.43 -5.19
N ASN A 18 131.54 132.23 -6.43
CA ASN A 18 130.67 132.33 -7.62
C ASN A 18 129.59 131.24 -7.67
N GLN A 19 129.87 130.03 -7.15
CA GLN A 19 128.86 128.97 -7.10
C GLN A 19 127.74 129.24 -6.08
N ILE A 20 128.04 129.93 -4.96
CA ILE A 20 127.03 130.23 -3.92
C ILE A 20 126.07 131.32 -4.40
N LEU A 21 126.59 132.37 -5.05
CA LEU A 21 125.75 133.48 -5.54
C LEU A 21 124.74 133.04 -6.60
N LEU A 22 125.13 132.10 -7.48
CA LEU A 22 124.22 131.55 -8.50
C LEU A 22 123.05 130.76 -7.90
N ARG A 23 123.26 130.09 -6.75
CA ARG A 23 122.22 129.31 -6.07
C ARG A 23 121.17 130.19 -5.37
N ILE A 24 121.59 131.30 -4.77
CA ILE A 24 120.67 132.21 -4.07
C ILE A 24 119.70 132.86 -5.06
N ASP A 25 120.19 133.26 -6.23
CA ASP A 25 119.37 133.92 -7.26
C ASP A 25 118.33 132.96 -7.89
N THR A 26 118.61 131.66 -7.85
CA THR A 26 117.69 130.62 -8.34
C THR A 26 116.53 130.36 -7.36
N ILE A 27 116.78 130.49 -6.04
CA ILE A 27 115.75 130.23 -5.02
C ILE A 27 114.76 131.40 -4.92
N ALA A 28 115.23 132.64 -5.03
CA ALA A 28 114.36 133.82 -4.96
C ALA A 28 113.31 133.84 -6.08
N ARG A 29 113.71 133.49 -7.31
CA ARG A 29 112.78 133.40 -8.47
C ARG A 29 111.75 132.27 -8.37
N ALA A 30 111.99 131.25 -7.55
CA ALA A 30 111.04 130.15 -7.36
C ALA A 30 109.92 130.50 -6.38
N LEU A 31 110.17 131.40 -5.41
CA LEU A 31 109.20 131.73 -4.37
C LEU A 31 108.09 132.68 -4.85
N ASP A 32 108.43 133.66 -5.71
CA ASP A 32 107.48 134.67 -6.20
C ASP A 32 106.42 134.15 -7.19
N ASN A 33 106.56 132.91 -7.69
CA ASN A 33 105.67 132.34 -8.71
C ASN A 33 104.51 131.46 -8.18
N THR A 34 104.25 131.43 -6.87
CA THR A 34 103.18 130.57 -6.29
C THR A 34 101.91 131.38 -5.95
N ARG A 35 100.83 131.20 -6.73
CA ARG A 35 99.54 131.95 -6.62
C ARG A 35 98.60 131.33 -5.55
N LEU A 36 98.24 132.07 -4.51
CA LEU A 36 97.46 131.58 -3.34
C LEU A 36 95.92 131.54 -3.53
N ASP A 37 95.35 132.26 -4.50
CA ASP A 37 93.89 132.38 -4.65
C ASP A 37 93.20 131.10 -5.18
N GLU A 38 93.93 130.25 -5.89
CA GLU A 38 93.43 128.96 -6.41
C GLU A 38 93.11 127.96 -5.28
N ILE A 39 93.71 128.13 -4.08
CA ILE A 39 93.55 127.22 -2.93
C ILE A 39 92.18 127.39 -2.24
N VAL A 40 91.60 128.60 -2.24
CA VAL A 40 90.30 128.84 -1.58
C VAL A 40 89.13 128.26 -2.40
N GLY A 41 89.15 128.41 -3.73
CA GLY A 41 88.13 127.81 -4.61
C GLY A 41 88.16 126.28 -4.64
N LEU A 42 89.34 125.67 -4.44
CA LEU A 42 89.48 124.22 -4.25
C LEU A 42 88.77 123.73 -2.98
N LYS A 43 88.83 124.49 -1.87
CA LYS A 43 88.19 124.10 -0.61
C LYS A 43 86.66 124.03 -0.72
N GLU A 44 86.04 125.00 -1.38
CA GLU A 44 84.58 125.02 -1.58
C GLU A 44 84.12 123.89 -2.52
N SER A 45 84.88 123.63 -3.58
CA SER A 45 84.64 122.51 -4.49
C SER A 45 84.76 121.15 -3.78
N VAL A 46 85.73 121.00 -2.87
CA VAL A 46 85.92 119.78 -2.07
C VAL A 46 84.76 119.55 -1.09
N ASN A 47 84.22 120.60 -0.46
CA ASN A 47 83.06 120.47 0.43
C ASN A 47 81.79 120.07 -0.34
N SER A 48 81.54 120.67 -1.51
CA SER A 48 80.42 120.28 -2.37
C SER A 48 80.54 118.83 -2.85
N LEU A 49 81.75 118.38 -3.20
CA LEU A 49 82.02 116.98 -3.55
C LEU A 49 81.80 116.04 -2.36
N HIS A 50 82.13 116.47 -1.14
CA HIS A 50 81.92 115.68 0.07
C HIS A 50 80.43 115.45 0.36
N GLU A 51 79.60 116.49 0.27
CA GLU A 51 78.15 116.37 0.46
C GLU A 51 77.51 115.48 -0.62
N GLN A 52 77.85 115.67 -1.90
CA GLN A 52 77.38 114.80 -2.99
C GLN A 52 77.82 113.35 -2.80
N THR A 53 79.03 113.12 -2.30
CA THR A 53 79.53 111.75 -2.00
C THR A 53 78.77 111.13 -0.83
N LEU A 54 78.32 111.92 0.14
CA LEU A 54 77.56 111.44 1.29
C LEU A 54 76.12 111.06 0.89
N GLU A 55 75.47 111.86 0.03
CA GLU A 55 74.16 111.53 -0.55
C GLU A 55 74.24 110.26 -1.39
N LEU A 56 75.23 110.16 -2.28
CA LEU A 56 75.45 108.97 -3.11
C LEU A 56 75.67 107.71 -2.24
N LYS A 57 76.41 107.83 -1.14
CA LYS A 57 76.59 106.73 -0.18
C LYS A 57 75.26 106.29 0.44
N GLN A 58 74.38 107.22 0.77
CA GLN A 58 73.08 106.90 1.37
C GLN A 58 72.12 106.27 0.37
N GLU A 59 72.14 106.72 -0.89
CA GLU A 59 71.40 106.10 -1.99
C GLU A 59 71.89 104.67 -2.26
N VAL A 60 73.21 104.46 -2.31
CA VAL A 60 73.81 103.13 -2.49
C VAL A 60 73.44 102.20 -1.33
N LEU A 61 73.44 102.69 -0.09
CA LEU A 61 73.04 101.90 1.07
C LEU A 61 71.56 101.50 0.98
N THR A 62 70.68 102.42 0.58
CA THR A 62 69.25 102.16 0.39
C THR A 62 69.00 101.14 -0.73
N MET A 63 69.72 101.28 -1.85
CA MET A 63 69.71 100.30 -2.93
C MET A 63 70.16 98.92 -2.45
N TYR A 64 71.27 98.84 -1.70
CA TYR A 64 71.78 97.58 -1.16
C TYR A 64 70.77 96.89 -0.24
N THR A 65 70.13 97.64 0.66
CA THR A 65 69.09 97.11 1.54
C THR A 65 67.90 96.57 0.73
N SER A 66 67.41 97.33 -0.26
CA SER A 66 66.32 96.88 -1.13
C SER A 66 66.68 95.62 -1.93
N PHE A 67 67.92 95.53 -2.40
CA PHE A 67 68.41 94.39 -3.15
C PHE A 67 68.53 93.14 -2.27
N SER A 68 68.97 93.31 -1.03
CA SER A 68 69.03 92.22 -0.04
C SER A 68 67.64 91.71 0.33
N GLU A 69 66.64 92.58 0.49
CA GLU A 69 65.26 92.20 0.76
C GLU A 69 64.62 91.48 -0.44
N ASN A 70 64.81 92.00 -1.66
CA ASN A 70 64.35 91.36 -2.89
C ASN A 70 64.99 89.99 -3.10
N LYS A 71 66.28 89.83 -2.77
CA LYS A 71 66.96 88.53 -2.82
C LYS A 71 66.33 87.54 -1.85
N LYS A 72 66.04 87.97 -0.62
CA LYS A 72 65.39 87.11 0.39
C LYS A 72 63.97 86.69 -0.04
N ASP A 73 63.20 87.60 -0.64
CA ASP A 73 61.88 87.29 -1.22
C ASP A 73 61.99 86.32 -2.41
N PHE A 74 62.98 86.52 -3.29
CA PHE A 74 63.26 85.59 -4.40
C PHE A 74 63.62 84.19 -3.90
N ASP A 75 64.54 84.08 -2.94
CA ASP A 75 64.97 82.79 -2.38
C ASP A 75 63.78 82.07 -1.72
N THR A 76 62.92 82.80 -1.00
CA THR A 76 61.71 82.24 -0.37
C THR A 76 60.72 81.72 -1.42
N LYS A 77 60.48 82.49 -2.49
CA LYS A 77 59.62 82.09 -3.61
C LYS A 77 60.20 80.89 -4.37
N PHE A 78 61.51 80.87 -4.59
CA PHE A 78 62.21 79.77 -5.26
C PHE A 78 62.09 78.47 -4.46
N SER A 79 62.28 78.51 -3.14
CA SER A 79 62.05 77.34 -2.27
C SER A 79 60.62 76.84 -2.35
N SER A 80 59.62 77.73 -2.34
CA SER A 80 58.21 77.33 -2.47
C SER A 80 57.88 76.71 -3.85
N VAL A 81 58.49 77.21 -4.93
CA VAL A 81 58.34 76.61 -6.27
C VAL A 81 59.00 75.24 -6.32
N ASN A 82 60.18 75.08 -5.74
CA ASN A 82 60.89 73.80 -5.72
C ASN A 82 60.13 72.74 -4.92
N GLU A 83 59.56 73.12 -3.77
CA GLU A 83 58.68 72.23 -2.97
C GLU A 83 57.44 71.80 -3.77
N LYS A 84 56.78 72.73 -4.46
CA LYS A 84 55.64 72.39 -5.34
C LYS A 84 56.04 71.49 -6.51
N PHE A 85 57.25 71.67 -7.06
CA PHE A 85 57.77 70.83 -8.13
C PHE A 85 58.06 69.41 -7.65
N SER A 86 58.62 69.24 -6.45
CA SER A 86 58.81 67.92 -5.82
C SER A 86 57.47 67.20 -5.58
N ILE A 87 56.47 67.91 -5.03
CA ILE A 87 55.12 67.35 -4.84
C ILE A 87 54.48 66.95 -6.18
N MET A 88 54.74 67.72 -7.24
CA MET A 88 54.26 67.41 -8.58
C MET A 88 54.91 66.14 -9.15
N GLN A 89 56.22 65.94 -8.95
CA GLN A 89 56.91 64.72 -9.39
C GLN A 89 56.38 63.47 -8.66
N GLU A 90 56.17 63.55 -7.35
CA GLU A 90 55.57 62.44 -6.59
C GLU A 90 54.18 62.08 -7.11
N ARG A 91 53.35 63.09 -7.42
CA ARG A 91 52.02 62.86 -8.01
C ARG A 91 52.08 62.23 -9.40
N PHE A 92 53.05 62.60 -10.23
CA PHE A 92 53.23 61.96 -11.54
C PHE A 92 53.63 60.50 -11.42
N SER A 93 54.54 60.17 -10.49
CA SER A 93 54.93 58.78 -10.23
C SER A 93 53.74 57.94 -9.74
N PHE A 94 52.89 58.51 -8.88
CA PHE A 94 51.66 57.83 -8.44
C PHE A 94 50.65 57.61 -9.58
N ILE A 95 50.50 58.58 -10.49
CA ILE A 95 49.62 58.45 -11.67
C ILE A 95 50.15 57.37 -12.62
N GLU A 96 51.46 57.32 -12.84
CA GLU A 96 52.10 56.32 -13.69
C GLU A 96 51.93 54.90 -13.10
N GLN A 97 52.08 54.75 -11.78
CA GLN A 97 51.83 53.49 -11.10
C GLN A 97 50.36 53.06 -11.20
N ALA A 98 49.41 53.98 -10.95
CA ALA A 98 47.98 53.69 -11.08
C ALA A 98 47.58 53.33 -12.52
N TYR A 99 48.22 53.91 -13.53
CA TYR A 99 47.99 53.57 -14.93
C TYR A 99 48.48 52.16 -15.26
N ASN A 100 49.67 51.77 -14.76
CA ASN A 100 50.21 50.42 -14.95
C ASN A 100 49.34 49.37 -14.26
N ASP A 101 48.91 49.61 -13.02
CA ASP A 101 48.00 48.74 -12.26
C ASP A 101 46.66 48.54 -13.01
N PHE A 102 46.12 49.62 -13.61
CA PHE A 102 44.91 49.56 -14.42
C PHE A 102 45.10 48.76 -15.71
N SER A 103 46.27 48.88 -16.34
CA SER A 103 46.59 48.15 -17.57
C SER A 103 46.76 46.65 -17.31
N SER A 104 47.38 46.25 -16.20
CA SER A 104 47.45 44.84 -15.77
C SER A 104 46.08 44.28 -15.42
N SER A 105 45.24 45.05 -14.72
CA SER A 105 43.85 44.65 -14.41
C SER A 105 43.01 44.43 -15.68
N LYS A 106 43.29 45.17 -16.76
CA LYS A 106 42.62 45.00 -18.06
C LYS A 106 43.02 43.70 -18.76
N GLU A 107 44.29 43.31 -18.68
CA GLU A 107 44.76 42.02 -19.22
C GLU A 107 44.18 40.83 -18.43
N GLU A 108 44.09 40.94 -17.10
CA GLU A 108 43.42 39.92 -16.28
C GLU A 108 41.92 39.78 -16.64
N LEU A 109 41.23 40.90 -16.91
CA LEU A 109 39.84 40.87 -17.36
C LEU A 109 39.64 40.23 -18.74
N GLU A 110 40.59 40.40 -19.68
CA GLU A 110 40.55 39.71 -20.98
C GLU A 110 40.82 38.20 -20.83
N LEU A 111 41.72 37.79 -19.93
CA LEU A 111 41.94 36.37 -19.62
C LEU A 111 40.70 35.73 -18.99
N ILE A 112 40.03 36.42 -18.05
CA ILE A 112 38.77 35.95 -17.45
C ILE A 112 37.68 35.84 -18.51
N LYS A 113 37.60 36.80 -19.44
CA LYS A 113 36.64 36.77 -20.55
C LYS A 113 36.90 35.61 -21.50
N GLY A 114 38.15 35.37 -21.88
CA GLY A 114 38.55 34.21 -22.68
C GLY A 114 38.21 32.88 -22.00
N PHE A 115 38.48 32.77 -20.71
CA PHE A 115 38.10 31.59 -19.91
C PHE A 115 36.58 31.37 -19.89
N ILE A 116 35.77 32.42 -19.76
CA ILE A 116 34.31 32.33 -19.78
C ILE A 116 33.80 31.91 -21.17
N GLU A 117 34.38 32.43 -22.25
CA GLU A 117 33.99 32.05 -23.62
C GLU A 117 34.38 30.60 -23.97
N GLU A 118 35.55 30.13 -23.55
CA GLU A 118 35.99 28.73 -23.74
C GLU A 118 35.16 27.72 -22.93
N ASN A 119 34.69 28.09 -21.74
CA ASN A 119 33.89 27.22 -20.89
C ASN A 119 32.37 27.31 -21.15
N LYS A 120 31.92 28.26 -21.97
CA LYS A 120 30.51 28.40 -22.38
C LYS A 120 29.88 27.12 -22.95
N PRO A 121 30.56 26.33 -23.81
CA PRO A 121 30.03 25.07 -24.30
C PRO A 121 29.85 24.03 -23.18
N VAL A 122 30.73 24.03 -22.17
CA VAL A 122 30.63 23.15 -21.00
C VAL A 122 29.42 23.51 -20.16
N PHE A 123 29.15 24.80 -19.95
CA PHE A 123 27.95 25.24 -19.23
C PHE A 123 26.64 24.92 -19.96
N GLU A 124 26.61 25.06 -21.30
CA GLU A 124 25.42 24.65 -22.09
C GLU A 124 25.27 23.12 -22.11
N SER A 125 26.37 22.35 -22.18
CA SER A 125 26.34 20.89 -22.02
C SER A 125 25.76 20.48 -20.66
N LEU A 126 26.21 21.12 -19.57
CA LEU A 126 25.75 20.82 -18.21
C LEU A 126 24.26 21.13 -18.05
N LYS A 127 23.76 22.15 -18.73
CA LYS A 127 22.35 22.55 -18.75
C LYS A 127 21.48 21.58 -19.55
N ASP A 128 21.99 21.03 -20.65
CA ASP A 128 21.36 19.95 -21.40
C ASP A 128 21.31 18.65 -20.58
N ASP A 129 22.40 18.33 -19.86
CA ASP A 129 22.45 17.19 -18.94
C ASP A 129 21.48 17.33 -17.77
N LEU A 130 21.37 18.52 -17.17
CA LEU A 130 20.37 18.83 -16.14
C LEU A 130 18.94 18.63 -16.67
N SER A 131 18.69 18.99 -17.93
CA SER A 131 17.38 18.80 -18.57
C SER A 131 17.07 17.31 -18.80
N LYS A 132 18.08 16.49 -19.14
CA LYS A 132 17.95 15.03 -19.21
C LYS A 132 17.70 14.40 -17.84
N TYR A 133 18.40 14.84 -16.80
CA TYR A 133 18.18 14.35 -15.43
C TYR A 133 16.77 14.67 -14.93
N GLU A 134 16.24 15.85 -15.28
CA GLU A 134 14.87 16.21 -14.89
C GLU A 134 13.82 15.35 -15.63
N SER A 135 14.07 15.00 -16.90
CA SER A 135 13.27 14.02 -17.64
C SER A 135 13.34 12.61 -17.01
N MET A 136 14.55 12.13 -16.67
CA MET A 136 14.74 10.85 -15.97
C MET A 136 14.06 10.82 -14.59
N LYS A 137 14.03 11.94 -13.88
CA LYS A 137 13.34 12.07 -12.60
C LYS A 137 11.83 11.94 -12.76
N ILE A 138 11.24 12.54 -13.80
CA ILE A 138 9.82 12.38 -14.12
C ILE A 138 9.49 10.92 -14.45
N ASP A 139 10.32 10.25 -15.25
CA ASP A 139 10.18 8.82 -15.56
C ASP A 139 10.28 7.95 -14.27
N LEU A 140 11.24 8.25 -13.38
CA LEU A 140 11.39 7.55 -12.10
C LEU A 140 10.21 7.79 -11.14
N GLU A 141 9.67 9.00 -11.08
CA GLU A 141 8.48 9.32 -10.29
C GLU A 141 7.23 8.57 -10.81
N ALA A 142 7.11 8.41 -12.14
CA ALA A 142 6.07 7.59 -12.75
C ALA A 142 6.21 6.10 -12.38
N ILE A 143 7.42 5.54 -12.48
CA ILE A 143 7.72 4.15 -12.09
C ILE A 143 7.45 3.93 -10.58
N ILE A 144 7.83 4.87 -9.72
CA ILE A 144 7.57 4.80 -8.27
C ILE A 144 6.06 4.81 -7.99
N THR A 145 5.29 5.62 -8.72
CA THR A 145 3.84 5.68 -8.58
C THR A 145 3.18 4.37 -9.01
N GLU A 146 3.64 3.78 -10.12
CA GLU A 146 3.17 2.48 -10.61
C GLU A 146 3.55 1.33 -9.66
N ALA A 147 4.77 1.31 -9.13
CA ALA A 147 5.21 0.35 -8.12
C ALA A 147 4.38 0.45 -6.82
N THR A 148 4.04 1.67 -6.41
CA THR A 148 3.18 1.91 -5.23
C THR A 148 1.75 1.40 -5.46
N ASN A 149 1.19 1.60 -6.66
CA ASN A 149 -0.10 1.04 -7.04
C ASN A 149 -0.07 -0.50 -7.09
N ASN A 150 0.98 -1.10 -7.65
CA ASN A 150 1.15 -2.56 -7.65
C ASN A 150 1.27 -3.16 -6.24
N THR A 151 1.90 -2.44 -5.31
CA THR A 151 1.97 -2.85 -3.89
C THR A 151 0.57 -2.83 -3.26
N LYS A 152 -0.27 -1.87 -3.63
CA LYS A 152 -1.67 -1.77 -3.22
C LYS A 152 -2.50 -2.92 -3.78
N LEU A 153 -2.32 -3.24 -5.07
CA LEU A 153 -2.97 -4.38 -5.74
C LEU A 153 -2.58 -5.72 -5.10
N SER A 154 -1.29 -5.92 -4.77
CA SER A 154 -0.84 -7.11 -4.03
C SER A 154 -1.47 -7.23 -2.65
N LYS A 155 -1.67 -6.10 -1.96
CA LYS A 155 -2.34 -6.09 -0.66
C LYS A 155 -3.83 -6.43 -0.78
N GLU A 156 -4.51 -5.87 -1.78
CA GLU A 156 -5.92 -6.20 -2.09
C GLU A 156 -6.06 -7.67 -2.51
N TYR A 157 -5.11 -8.21 -3.29
CA TYR A 157 -5.08 -9.63 -3.66
C TYR A 157 -4.86 -10.53 -2.45
N PHE A 158 -3.97 -10.15 -1.52
CA PHE A 158 -3.73 -10.90 -0.29
C PHE A 158 -4.95 -10.86 0.66
N GLU A 159 -5.62 -9.72 0.77
CA GLU A 159 -6.87 -9.58 1.53
C GLU A 159 -8.01 -10.40 0.91
N LEU A 160 -8.14 -10.38 -0.42
CA LEU A 160 -9.13 -11.20 -1.14
C LEU A 160 -8.85 -12.70 -0.99
N SER A 161 -7.59 -13.12 -1.12
CA SER A 161 -7.16 -14.52 -0.91
C SER A 161 -7.42 -14.99 0.52
N SER A 162 -7.16 -14.14 1.52
CA SER A 162 -7.48 -14.43 2.93
C SER A 162 -8.98 -14.57 3.15
N LYS A 163 -9.79 -13.72 2.51
CA LYS A 163 -11.25 -13.77 2.59
C LYS A 163 -11.82 -15.03 1.94
N ILE A 164 -11.32 -15.40 0.75
CA ILE A 164 -11.68 -16.65 0.06
C ILE A 164 -11.33 -17.86 0.92
N LYS A 165 -10.15 -17.87 1.55
CA LYS A 165 -9.75 -18.93 2.49
C LYS A 165 -10.72 -19.05 3.67
N ASP A 166 -11.10 -17.94 4.28
CA ASP A 166 -12.02 -17.92 5.41
C ASP A 166 -13.44 -18.37 5.00
N ASP A 167 -13.89 -18.00 3.80
CA ASP A 167 -15.18 -18.44 3.27
C ASP A 167 -15.16 -19.95 2.92
N ILE A 168 -14.07 -20.47 2.36
CA ILE A 168 -13.87 -21.93 2.15
C ILE A 168 -13.89 -22.67 3.49
N LEU A 169 -13.21 -22.16 4.52
CA LEU A 169 -13.21 -22.76 5.86
C LEU A 169 -14.60 -22.75 6.50
N ARG A 170 -15.35 -21.66 6.33
CA ARG A 170 -16.73 -21.55 6.82
C ARG A 170 -17.65 -22.55 6.11
N GLU A 171 -17.49 -22.71 4.80
CA GLU A 171 -18.30 -23.66 4.03
C GLU A 171 -17.92 -25.12 4.30
N LEU A 172 -16.65 -25.39 4.61
CA LEU A 172 -16.20 -26.71 5.08
C LEU A 172 -16.81 -27.06 6.45
N GLU A 173 -16.90 -26.09 7.38
CA GLU A 173 -17.53 -26.33 8.68
C GLU A 173 -19.05 -26.53 8.53
N HIS A 174 -19.70 -25.76 7.63
CA HIS A 174 -21.11 -25.98 7.28
C HIS A 174 -21.35 -27.36 6.65
N CYS A 175 -20.48 -27.82 5.74
CA CYS A 175 -20.53 -29.18 5.20
C CYS A 175 -20.39 -30.26 6.29
N LYS A 176 -19.56 -29.99 7.31
CA LYS A 176 -19.32 -30.91 8.43
C LYS A 176 -20.53 -30.99 9.37
N ASP A 177 -21.20 -29.87 9.60
CA ASP A 177 -22.47 -29.81 10.32
C ASP A 177 -23.57 -30.58 9.56
N LEU A 178 -23.68 -30.39 8.23
CA LEU A 178 -24.58 -31.17 7.38
C LEU A 178 -24.29 -32.68 7.43
N VAL A 179 -23.01 -33.08 7.46
CA VAL A 179 -22.62 -34.49 7.64
C VAL A 179 -23.04 -35.01 9.03
N GLN A 180 -22.97 -34.19 10.08
CA GLN A 180 -23.49 -34.55 11.40
C GLN A 180 -25.01 -34.70 11.40
N GLU A 181 -25.75 -33.79 10.77
CA GLU A 181 -27.22 -33.88 10.65
C GLU A 181 -27.65 -35.10 9.82
N LEU A 182 -26.92 -35.42 8.75
CA LEU A 182 -27.16 -36.63 7.95
C LEU A 182 -26.85 -37.90 8.74
N ASN A 183 -25.80 -37.91 9.55
CA ASN A 183 -25.49 -39.04 10.43
C ASN A 183 -26.57 -39.21 11.52
N TYR A 184 -27.05 -38.12 12.09
CA TYR A 184 -28.17 -38.15 13.04
C TYR A 184 -29.44 -38.72 12.38
N SER A 185 -29.77 -38.25 11.17
CA SER A 185 -30.90 -38.77 10.38
C SER A 185 -30.72 -40.25 10.01
N ALA A 186 -29.49 -40.69 9.72
CA ALA A 186 -29.17 -42.09 9.45
C ALA A 186 -29.31 -42.98 10.70
N ASP A 187 -29.00 -42.46 11.88
CA ASP A 187 -29.19 -43.14 13.15
C ASP A 187 -30.68 -43.21 13.56
N GLU A 188 -31.48 -42.18 13.27
CA GLU A 188 -32.95 -42.25 13.38
C GLU A 188 -33.54 -43.33 12.44
N LEU A 189 -33.06 -43.39 11.19
CA LEU A 189 -33.44 -44.44 10.24
C LEU A 189 -33.02 -45.86 10.71
N ARG A 190 -31.87 -45.98 11.40
CA ARG A 190 -31.49 -47.25 12.06
C ARG A 190 -32.42 -47.58 13.23
N GLY A 191 -32.89 -46.58 13.96
CA GLY A 191 -33.89 -46.71 15.01
C GLY A 191 -35.26 -47.21 14.53
N LEU A 192 -35.62 -46.96 13.27
CA LEU A 192 -36.86 -47.44 12.62
C LEU A 192 -36.77 -48.88 12.09
N LYS A 193 -35.57 -49.44 11.95
CA LYS A 193 -35.35 -50.80 11.43
C LYS A 193 -36.00 -51.91 12.28
N PRO A 194 -35.96 -51.88 13.63
CA PRO A 194 -36.67 -52.82 14.48
C PRO A 194 -38.19 -52.75 14.31
N GLU A 195 -38.75 -51.54 14.19
CA GLU A 195 -40.20 -51.34 13.98
C GLU A 195 -40.66 -51.87 12.63
N LEU A 196 -39.88 -51.63 11.56
CA LEU A 196 -40.16 -52.22 10.24
C LEU A 196 -40.06 -53.77 10.24
N LEU A 197 -39.12 -54.33 11.01
CA LEU A 197 -39.01 -55.78 11.21
C LEU A 197 -40.21 -56.33 11.99
N GLN A 198 -40.73 -55.58 12.96
CA GLN A 198 -41.91 -55.93 13.73
C GLN A 198 -43.19 -55.85 12.87
N ILE A 199 -43.38 -54.78 12.10
CA ILE A 199 -44.48 -54.66 11.12
C ILE A 199 -44.42 -55.79 10.10
N LYS A 200 -43.24 -56.14 9.59
CA LYS A 200 -43.07 -57.28 8.67
C LYS A 200 -43.49 -58.60 9.31
N LYS A 201 -43.22 -58.79 10.60
CA LYS A 201 -43.64 -59.99 11.35
C LYS A 201 -45.17 -60.02 11.49
N GLU A 202 -45.78 -58.89 11.87
CA GLU A 202 -47.23 -58.75 12.02
C GLU A 202 -47.98 -58.96 10.70
N VAL A 203 -47.47 -58.44 9.58
CA VAL A 203 -48.04 -58.66 8.25
C VAL A 203 -47.99 -60.13 7.85
N ASN A 204 -46.89 -60.84 8.15
CA ASN A 204 -46.81 -62.28 7.91
C ASN A 204 -47.79 -63.07 8.79
N GLU A 205 -48.01 -62.63 10.01
CA GLU A 205 -48.94 -63.26 10.97
C GLU A 205 -50.40 -63.03 10.54
N LEU A 206 -50.74 -61.82 10.09
CA LEU A 206 -52.02 -61.50 9.47
C LEU A 206 -52.26 -62.29 8.18
N SER A 207 -51.24 -62.46 7.35
CA SER A 207 -51.33 -63.31 6.15
C SER A 207 -51.65 -64.76 6.50
N SER A 208 -51.02 -65.31 7.55
CA SER A 208 -51.31 -66.66 8.05
C SER A 208 -52.75 -66.78 8.61
N GLN A 209 -53.22 -65.76 9.34
CA GLN A 209 -54.61 -65.72 9.82
C GLN A 209 -55.62 -65.63 8.67
N ALA A 210 -55.35 -64.81 7.65
CA ALA A 210 -56.20 -64.71 6.46
C ALA A 210 -56.29 -66.05 5.71
N SER A 211 -55.18 -66.78 5.56
CA SER A 211 -55.20 -68.14 4.98
C SER A 211 -56.05 -69.12 5.79
N LYS A 212 -56.04 -69.01 7.13
CA LYS A 212 -56.88 -69.86 8.00
C LYS A 212 -58.37 -69.56 7.84
N VAL A 213 -58.76 -68.28 7.79
CA VAL A 213 -60.15 -67.86 7.57
C VAL A 213 -60.68 -68.34 6.21
N VAL A 214 -59.84 -68.29 5.16
CA VAL A 214 -60.20 -68.80 3.83
C VAL A 214 -60.41 -70.33 3.85
N LEU A 215 -59.58 -71.08 4.57
CA LEU A 215 -59.75 -72.53 4.75
C LEU A 215 -61.04 -72.86 5.51
N ASP A 216 -61.31 -72.16 6.63
CA ASP A 216 -62.52 -72.37 7.44
C ASP A 216 -63.80 -72.02 6.64
N ALA A 217 -63.77 -70.93 5.86
CA ALA A 217 -64.88 -70.55 4.98
C ALA A 217 -65.12 -71.60 3.87
N SER A 218 -64.05 -72.12 3.28
CA SER A 218 -64.12 -73.19 2.28
C SER A 218 -64.75 -74.47 2.85
N GLU A 219 -64.41 -74.84 4.07
CA GLU A 219 -64.95 -76.01 4.76
C GLU A 219 -66.45 -75.83 5.11
N ILE A 220 -66.85 -74.64 5.57
CA ILE A 220 -68.27 -74.30 5.82
C ILE A 220 -69.08 -74.36 4.52
N ILE A 221 -68.57 -73.81 3.42
CA ILE A 221 -69.24 -73.83 2.12
C ILE A 221 -69.37 -75.28 1.62
N LYS A 222 -68.31 -76.09 1.73
CA LYS A 222 -68.32 -77.50 1.35
C LYS A 222 -69.37 -78.29 2.14
N ASN A 223 -69.47 -78.04 3.45
CA ASN A 223 -70.49 -78.67 4.29
C ASN A 223 -71.91 -78.25 3.89
N LYS A 224 -72.16 -76.96 3.61
CA LYS A 224 -73.47 -76.49 3.12
C LYS A 224 -73.84 -77.08 1.76
N ILE A 225 -72.88 -77.20 0.83
CA ILE A 225 -73.10 -77.84 -0.48
C ILE A 225 -73.48 -79.31 -0.29
N ASN A 226 -72.78 -80.04 0.59
CA ASN A 226 -73.12 -81.43 0.90
C ASN A 226 -74.53 -81.56 1.49
N THR A 227 -74.93 -80.66 2.42
CA THR A 227 -76.29 -80.65 2.96
C THR A 227 -77.35 -80.42 1.87
N ILE A 228 -77.14 -79.44 0.98
CA ILE A 228 -78.06 -79.18 -0.14
C ILE A 228 -78.13 -80.37 -1.09
N PHE A 229 -77.00 -81.05 -1.34
CA PHE A 229 -76.95 -82.23 -2.19
C PHE A 229 -77.75 -83.40 -1.60
N PHE A 230 -77.60 -83.68 -0.30
CA PHE A 230 -78.39 -84.71 0.38
C PHE A 230 -79.88 -84.37 0.42
N GLU A 231 -80.23 -83.10 0.62
CA GLU A 231 -81.64 -82.66 0.63
C GLU A 231 -82.28 -82.80 -0.74
N ASN A 232 -81.56 -82.49 -1.82
CA ASN A 232 -82.02 -82.74 -3.19
C ASN A 232 -82.19 -84.24 -3.49
N GLN A 233 -81.31 -85.10 -2.98
CA GLN A 233 -81.50 -86.56 -3.10
C GLN A 233 -82.77 -87.02 -2.36
N ARG A 234 -83.03 -86.48 -1.16
CA ARG A 234 -84.24 -86.77 -0.39
C ARG A 234 -85.50 -86.35 -1.15
N LEU A 235 -85.54 -85.12 -1.67
CA LEU A 235 -86.69 -84.60 -2.44
C LEU A 235 -86.92 -85.40 -3.73
N ASN A 236 -85.86 -85.79 -4.43
CA ASN A 236 -85.99 -86.66 -5.61
C ASN A 236 -86.58 -88.03 -5.24
N GLN A 237 -86.22 -88.59 -4.09
CA GLN A 237 -86.79 -89.87 -3.63
C GLN A 237 -88.28 -89.75 -3.28
N GLU A 238 -88.68 -88.65 -2.62
CA GLU A 238 -90.10 -88.36 -2.35
C GLU A 238 -90.92 -88.18 -3.64
N MET A 239 -90.32 -87.59 -4.67
CA MET A 239 -90.95 -87.46 -5.98
C MET A 239 -91.14 -88.83 -6.66
N ILE A 240 -90.14 -89.72 -6.59
CA ILE A 240 -90.24 -91.10 -7.09
C ILE A 240 -91.37 -91.87 -6.37
N ASP A 241 -91.47 -91.73 -5.05
CA ASP A 241 -92.50 -92.42 -4.27
C ASP A 241 -93.91 -91.88 -4.57
N SER A 242 -94.03 -90.59 -4.86
CA SER A 242 -95.29 -89.97 -5.30
C SER A 242 -95.72 -90.48 -6.69
N VAL A 243 -94.78 -90.69 -7.61
CA VAL A 243 -95.05 -91.29 -8.93
C VAL A 243 -95.56 -92.72 -8.79
N LYS A 244 -94.98 -93.54 -7.89
CA LYS A 244 -95.48 -94.91 -7.62
C LYS A 244 -96.92 -94.92 -7.10
N LYS A 245 -97.28 -93.97 -6.23
CA LYS A 245 -98.67 -93.82 -5.76
C LYS A 245 -99.65 -93.49 -6.88
N LEU A 246 -99.23 -92.70 -7.87
CA LEU A 246 -100.06 -92.41 -9.04
C LEU A 246 -100.23 -93.65 -9.94
N GLU A 247 -99.22 -94.53 -10.02
CA GLU A 247 -99.34 -95.81 -10.71
C GLU A 247 -100.31 -96.78 -10.00
N GLU A 248 -100.35 -96.78 -8.66
CA GLU A 248 -101.34 -97.54 -7.88
C GLU A 248 -102.78 -97.04 -8.12
N ILE A 249 -103.00 -95.72 -8.11
CA ILE A 249 -104.33 -95.13 -8.41
C ILE A 249 -104.77 -95.46 -9.85
N LYS A 250 -103.84 -95.46 -10.81
CA LYS A 250 -104.11 -95.88 -12.19
C LYS A 250 -104.55 -97.34 -12.27
N TYR A 251 -104.00 -98.21 -11.44
CA TYR A 251 -104.40 -99.61 -11.35
C TYR A 251 -105.82 -99.79 -10.78
N ASP A 252 -106.17 -99.07 -9.70
CA ASP A 252 -107.51 -99.11 -9.08
C ASP A 252 -108.62 -98.58 -10.00
N VAL A 253 -108.35 -97.52 -10.76
CA VAL A 253 -109.27 -97.00 -11.79
C VAL A 253 -109.48 -98.04 -12.91
N GLY A 254 -108.43 -98.77 -13.28
CA GLY A 254 -108.52 -99.86 -14.25
C GLY A 254 -109.42 -101.02 -13.80
N ILE A 255 -109.46 -101.32 -12.50
CA ILE A 255 -110.35 -102.33 -11.90
C ILE A 255 -111.82 -101.85 -11.95
N LYS A 256 -112.08 -100.61 -11.53
CA LYS A 256 -113.44 -100.00 -11.56
C LYS A 256 -114.04 -99.98 -12.98
N TYR A 257 -113.22 -99.76 -14.00
CA TYR A 257 -113.68 -99.75 -15.40
C TYR A 257 -114.14 -101.14 -15.90
N LYS A 258 -113.54 -102.23 -15.39
CA LYS A 258 -113.98 -103.60 -15.68
C LYS A 258 -115.32 -103.96 -15.02
N GLU A 259 -115.60 -103.44 -13.82
CA GLU A 259 -116.88 -103.65 -13.12
C GLU A 259 -118.06 -102.97 -13.84
N ILE A 260 -117.83 -101.79 -14.43
CA ILE A 260 -118.85 -101.04 -15.19
C ILE A 260 -119.20 -101.73 -16.52
N ILE A 261 -118.22 -102.32 -17.21
CA ILE A 261 -118.46 -103.09 -18.46
C ILE A 261 -119.30 -104.36 -18.18
N GLN A 262 -119.13 -104.98 -17.01
CA GLN A 262 -119.93 -106.15 -16.61
C GLN A 262 -121.38 -105.79 -16.26
N ALA A 263 -121.63 -104.60 -15.67
CA ALA A 263 -122.99 -104.10 -15.41
C ALA A 263 -123.73 -103.68 -16.69
N TYR A 264 -123.01 -103.15 -17.70
CA TYR A 264 -123.59 -102.75 -18.99
C TYR A 264 -124.09 -103.94 -19.82
N ASN A 265 -123.41 -105.10 -19.74
CA ASN A 265 -123.82 -106.31 -20.46
C ASN A 265 -125.07 -106.99 -19.87
N LEU A 266 -125.40 -106.80 -18.58
CA LEU A 266 -126.66 -107.28 -17.99
C LEU A 266 -127.89 -106.42 -18.35
N LEU A 267 -127.68 -105.18 -18.79
CA LEU A 267 -128.74 -104.21 -19.12
C LEU A 267 -129.24 -104.36 -20.58
N LEU A 268 -128.53 -105.12 -21.42
CA LEU A 268 -128.86 -105.36 -22.82
C LEU A 268 -129.88 -106.51 -23.03
N GLU A 269 -130.07 -107.40 -22.04
CA GLU A 269 -130.95 -108.58 -22.14
C GLU A 269 -132.41 -108.34 -21.67
N THR A 270 -132.77 -107.15 -21.17
CA THR A 270 -134.10 -106.89 -20.54
C THR A 270 -134.97 -105.84 -21.27
N LYS A 271 -134.64 -105.50 -22.53
CA LYS A 271 -135.30 -104.44 -23.32
C LYS A 271 -136.38 -104.91 -24.31
N GLU A 272 -136.63 -106.22 -24.45
CA GLU A 272 -137.48 -106.77 -25.52
C GLU A 272 -138.93 -107.14 -25.12
N SER A 273 -139.42 -106.77 -23.93
CA SER A 273 -140.75 -107.22 -23.43
C SER A 273 -141.60 -106.14 -22.76
N LEU A 274 -141.71 -104.94 -23.34
CA LEU A 274 -142.60 -103.90 -22.81
C LEU A 274 -143.29 -103.04 -23.90
N GLU A 275 -143.86 -103.70 -24.93
CA GLU A 275 -144.59 -103.04 -26.05
C GLU A 275 -146.13 -103.24 -25.99
N GLU A 276 -146.74 -103.53 -24.82
CA GLU A 276 -148.18 -103.87 -24.74
C GLU A 276 -149.04 -103.09 -23.71
N LEU A 277 -148.59 -101.96 -23.14
CA LEU A 277 -149.43 -101.22 -22.17
C LEU A 277 -149.49 -99.70 -22.42
N LYS A 278 -149.67 -99.34 -23.70
CA LYS A 278 -149.76 -97.97 -24.21
C LYS A 278 -151.18 -97.44 -24.45
N GLU A 279 -152.26 -98.09 -24.00
CA GLU A 279 -153.61 -97.76 -24.53
C GLU A 279 -154.76 -97.50 -23.54
N VAL A 280 -154.56 -97.33 -22.22
CA VAL A 280 -155.72 -97.12 -21.30
C VAL A 280 -155.60 -95.92 -20.34
N ILE A 281 -154.62 -95.03 -20.49
CA ILE A 281 -154.55 -93.79 -19.69
C ILE A 281 -154.70 -92.56 -20.59
N ALA A 282 -155.87 -92.47 -21.22
CA ALA A 282 -156.43 -91.28 -21.84
C ALA A 282 -157.91 -91.19 -21.42
N LEU A 283 -158.18 -90.43 -20.35
CA LEU A 283 -159.47 -90.04 -19.72
C LEU A 283 -159.51 -90.56 -18.26
N TYR A 284 -159.44 -89.76 -17.18
CA TYR A 284 -159.73 -88.35 -16.94
C TYR A 284 -161.10 -87.85 -17.41
N LYS A 285 -162.12 -88.21 -16.62
CA LYS A 285 -163.15 -87.33 -16.03
C LYS A 285 -163.87 -88.21 -14.98
N GLU A 286 -163.94 -87.87 -13.70
CA GLU A 286 -164.43 -86.63 -13.12
C GLU A 286 -163.85 -86.39 -11.72
N PHE A 287 -163.50 -85.15 -11.49
CA PHE A 287 -163.21 -84.56 -10.19
C PHE A 287 -164.54 -84.04 -9.63
N GLU A 288 -165.37 -84.90 -9.03
CA GLU A 288 -166.48 -84.43 -8.18
C GLU A 288 -167.05 -85.57 -7.34
N ASN A 289 -166.38 -85.89 -6.23
CA ASN A 289 -166.99 -85.87 -4.91
C ASN A 289 -166.04 -86.47 -3.88
N ASP A 290 -165.42 -85.54 -3.16
CA ASP A 290 -165.13 -85.65 -1.74
C ASP A 290 -163.99 -86.59 -1.35
N ILE A 291 -162.91 -86.03 -0.80
CA ILE A 291 -162.85 -85.77 0.64
C ILE A 291 -163.34 -86.99 1.42
N LYS A 292 -162.40 -87.87 1.81
CA LYS A 292 -162.23 -88.27 3.22
C LYS A 292 -160.96 -89.10 3.43
N SER A 293 -160.08 -88.58 4.29
CA SER A 293 -158.83 -89.16 4.84
C SER A 293 -157.64 -89.25 3.86
N TYR A 294 -156.48 -88.62 4.09
CA TYR A 294 -155.76 -88.52 5.37
C TYR A 294 -155.82 -89.80 6.19
N SER A 295 -155.27 -90.86 5.64
CA SER A 295 -154.47 -91.74 6.49
C SER A 295 -153.04 -91.65 5.95
N GLU A 296 -152.44 -90.46 5.98
CA GLU A 296 -151.57 -90.11 7.12
C GLU A 296 -150.45 -91.14 7.31
N LEU A 297 -149.59 -91.29 6.29
CA LEU A 297 -148.22 -91.76 6.52
C LEU A 297 -147.25 -91.47 5.37
N ILE A 298 -147.72 -91.35 4.12
CA ILE A 298 -146.87 -91.07 2.94
C ILE A 298 -146.65 -89.55 2.72
N LYS A 299 -147.12 -88.71 3.66
CA LYS A 299 -146.93 -87.26 3.65
C LYS A 299 -145.54 -86.81 4.15
N ASN A 300 -144.75 -87.68 4.80
CA ASN A 300 -143.54 -87.24 5.50
C ASN A 300 -142.21 -87.34 4.71
N PHE A 301 -142.17 -87.90 3.50
CA PHE A 301 -140.91 -88.05 2.74
C PHE A 301 -140.86 -87.33 1.39
N LYS A 302 -141.98 -86.81 0.87
CA LYS A 302 -141.98 -85.97 -0.34
C LYS A 302 -141.73 -84.47 -0.07
N GLU A 303 -141.88 -84.01 1.18
CA GLU A 303 -141.67 -82.60 1.59
C GLU A 303 -140.20 -82.22 1.81
N GLN A 304 -139.25 -83.17 1.81
CA GLN A 304 -137.80 -82.87 1.94
C GLN A 304 -137.03 -82.80 0.61
N ILE A 305 -137.53 -83.38 -0.49
CA ILE A 305 -136.79 -83.41 -1.78
C ILE A 305 -137.12 -82.19 -2.67
N ALA A 306 -138.34 -81.64 -2.61
CA ALA A 306 -138.72 -80.47 -3.43
C ALA A 306 -138.11 -79.13 -2.96
N ASN A 307 -137.66 -79.02 -1.71
CA ASN A 307 -137.00 -77.80 -1.19
C ASN A 307 -135.50 -77.72 -1.51
N LEU A 308 -134.87 -78.76 -2.07
CA LEU A 308 -133.45 -78.74 -2.47
C LEU A 308 -133.24 -78.43 -3.97
N GLU A 309 -134.23 -78.69 -4.84
CA GLU A 309 -134.14 -78.37 -6.28
C GLU A 309 -134.43 -76.88 -6.58
N SER A 310 -135.29 -76.23 -5.79
CA SER A 310 -135.60 -74.80 -5.94
C SER A 310 -134.50 -73.83 -5.47
N ASP A 311 -133.53 -74.29 -4.65
CA ASP A 311 -132.41 -73.48 -4.14
C ASP A 311 -131.17 -73.51 -5.07
N LEU A 312 -131.09 -74.47 -5.99
CA LEU A 312 -129.95 -74.62 -6.92
C LEU A 312 -130.14 -73.90 -8.26
N GLU A 313 -131.38 -73.75 -8.75
CA GLU A 313 -131.64 -73.09 -10.04
C GLU A 313 -131.57 -71.54 -9.95
N ASN A 314 -131.94 -70.94 -8.80
CA ASN A 314 -131.83 -69.49 -8.59
C ASN A 314 -130.40 -69.01 -8.27
N LYS A 315 -129.46 -69.91 -7.94
CA LYS A 315 -128.05 -69.56 -7.65
C LYS A 315 -127.12 -69.68 -8.87
N ALA A 316 -127.53 -70.42 -9.91
CA ALA A 316 -126.77 -70.60 -11.14
C ALA A 316 -126.90 -69.41 -12.11
N GLN A 317 -128.06 -68.76 -12.20
CA GLN A 317 -128.28 -67.60 -13.08
C GLN A 317 -127.55 -66.32 -12.59
N GLY A 318 -127.51 -66.08 -11.27
CA GLY A 318 -126.82 -64.91 -10.68
C GLY A 318 -125.29 -65.03 -10.64
N LEU A 319 -124.73 -66.24 -10.76
CA LEU A 319 -123.28 -66.47 -10.82
C LEU A 319 -122.72 -66.32 -12.24
N HIS A 320 -123.52 -66.53 -13.29
CA HIS A 320 -123.07 -66.39 -14.68
C HIS A 320 -122.92 -64.93 -15.10
N GLU A 321 -123.91 -64.07 -14.81
CA GLU A 321 -123.86 -62.63 -15.12
C GLU A 321 -122.84 -61.84 -14.25
N ALA A 322 -122.55 -62.31 -13.03
CA ALA A 322 -121.53 -61.73 -12.16
C ALA A 322 -120.09 -62.17 -12.50
N LEU A 323 -119.88 -63.34 -13.14
CA LEU A 323 -118.55 -63.79 -13.58
C LEU A 323 -118.13 -63.17 -14.91
N GLU A 324 -119.07 -62.89 -15.81
CA GLU A 324 -118.79 -62.31 -17.14
C GLU A 324 -118.39 -60.81 -17.02
N ALA A 325 -119.12 -60.03 -16.20
CA ALA A 325 -118.77 -58.63 -15.92
C ALA A 325 -117.47 -58.47 -15.10
N LYS A 326 -117.13 -59.42 -14.21
CA LYS A 326 -115.85 -59.44 -13.48
C LYS A 326 -114.70 -59.99 -14.33
N GLY A 327 -115.00 -60.90 -15.27
CA GLY A 327 -114.07 -61.44 -16.25
C GLY A 327 -113.57 -60.35 -17.21
N GLU A 328 -114.46 -59.53 -17.76
CA GLU A 328 -114.06 -58.40 -18.61
C GLU A 328 -113.33 -57.29 -17.84
N GLN A 329 -113.71 -57.02 -16.58
CA GLN A 329 -113.03 -56.03 -15.74
C GLN A 329 -111.63 -56.47 -15.28
N VAL A 330 -111.45 -57.77 -15.00
CA VAL A 330 -110.16 -58.38 -14.64
C VAL A 330 -109.27 -58.58 -15.86
N ILE A 331 -109.81 -58.95 -17.02
CA ILE A 331 -109.06 -59.03 -18.28
C ILE A 331 -108.59 -57.62 -18.69
N SER A 332 -109.45 -56.59 -18.68
CA SER A 332 -109.05 -55.20 -18.96
C SER A 332 -107.97 -54.66 -17.99
N SER A 333 -108.08 -54.97 -16.70
CA SER A 333 -107.09 -54.55 -15.69
C SER A 333 -105.77 -55.33 -15.78
N ILE A 334 -105.81 -56.62 -16.13
CA ILE A 334 -104.63 -57.46 -16.36
C ILE A 334 -103.95 -57.10 -17.69
N GLU A 335 -104.68 -56.80 -18.76
CA GLU A 335 -104.12 -56.35 -20.04
C GLU A 335 -103.47 -54.97 -19.90
N THR A 336 -104.08 -54.06 -19.14
CA THR A 336 -103.51 -52.73 -18.84
C THR A 336 -102.26 -52.85 -17.96
N ALA A 337 -102.28 -53.68 -16.91
CA ALA A 337 -101.12 -53.92 -16.05
C ALA A 337 -100.01 -54.71 -16.76
N LYS A 338 -100.34 -55.64 -17.66
CA LYS A 338 -99.40 -56.39 -18.51
C LYS A 338 -98.75 -55.46 -19.53
N ASN A 339 -99.52 -54.59 -20.19
CA ASN A 339 -98.97 -53.63 -21.16
C ASN A 339 -98.16 -52.53 -20.47
N GLU A 340 -98.55 -52.05 -19.28
CA GLU A 340 -97.72 -51.14 -18.48
C GLU A 340 -96.45 -51.81 -17.93
N ALA A 341 -96.52 -53.09 -17.54
CA ALA A 341 -95.36 -53.86 -17.12
C ALA A 341 -94.41 -54.15 -18.29
N ILE A 342 -94.94 -54.45 -19.49
CA ILE A 342 -94.13 -54.61 -20.71
C ILE A 342 -93.49 -53.28 -21.10
N ILE A 343 -94.21 -52.15 -21.09
CA ILE A 343 -93.64 -50.82 -21.36
C ILE A 343 -92.55 -50.48 -20.33
N LYS A 344 -92.78 -50.71 -19.02
CA LYS A 344 -91.76 -50.47 -17.99
C LYS A 344 -90.58 -51.43 -18.08
N PHE A 345 -90.79 -52.68 -18.50
CA PHE A 345 -89.73 -53.65 -18.71
C PHE A 345 -88.91 -53.29 -19.96
N ASP A 346 -89.55 -52.85 -21.04
CA ASP A 346 -88.89 -52.34 -22.25
C ASP A 346 -88.16 -51.02 -22.00
N GLU A 347 -88.70 -50.13 -21.14
CA GLU A 347 -88.00 -48.93 -20.66
C GLU A 347 -86.80 -49.27 -19.75
N LEU A 348 -86.91 -50.32 -18.93
CA LEU A 348 -85.82 -50.81 -18.08
C LEU A 348 -84.74 -51.50 -18.92
N VAL A 349 -85.13 -52.29 -19.92
CA VAL A 349 -84.22 -52.89 -20.90
C VAL A 349 -83.55 -51.81 -21.73
N ALA A 350 -84.28 -50.80 -22.22
CA ALA A 350 -83.71 -49.65 -22.94
C ALA A 350 -82.79 -48.79 -22.06
N LYS A 351 -83.11 -48.62 -20.76
CA LYS A 351 -82.21 -47.96 -19.81
C LYS A 351 -80.97 -48.80 -19.51
N CYS A 352 -81.10 -50.12 -19.34
CA CYS A 352 -79.96 -51.02 -19.11
C CYS A 352 -79.06 -51.12 -20.34
N GLU A 353 -79.63 -51.20 -21.55
CA GLU A 353 -78.87 -51.14 -22.81
C GLU A 353 -78.27 -49.75 -23.02
N GLY A 354 -78.99 -48.69 -22.64
CA GLY A 354 -78.49 -47.32 -22.62
C GLY A 354 -77.32 -47.12 -21.64
N TYR A 355 -77.39 -47.70 -20.43
CA TYR A 355 -76.30 -47.69 -19.45
C TYR A 355 -75.13 -48.57 -19.88
N LYS A 356 -75.38 -49.70 -20.53
CA LYS A 356 -74.36 -50.57 -21.12
C LYS A 356 -73.64 -49.85 -22.26
N ILE A 357 -74.35 -49.21 -23.18
CA ILE A 357 -73.78 -48.37 -24.24
C ILE A 357 -73.05 -47.16 -23.64
N HIS A 358 -73.58 -46.52 -22.60
CA HIS A 358 -72.88 -45.42 -21.93
C HIS A 358 -71.60 -45.88 -21.23
N PHE A 359 -71.61 -47.08 -20.64
CA PHE A 359 -70.46 -47.68 -19.98
C PHE A 359 -69.41 -48.13 -21.00
N GLU A 360 -69.81 -48.81 -22.07
CA GLU A 360 -68.95 -49.21 -23.19
C GLU A 360 -68.36 -47.98 -23.90
N GLN A 361 -69.16 -46.94 -24.17
CA GLN A 361 -68.66 -45.68 -24.75
C GLN A 361 -67.78 -44.88 -23.79
N SER A 362 -68.01 -44.96 -22.47
CA SER A 362 -67.16 -44.30 -21.47
C SER A 362 -65.86 -45.07 -21.25
N TYR A 363 -65.91 -46.41 -21.31
CA TYR A 363 -64.77 -47.30 -21.23
C TYR A 363 -63.91 -47.21 -22.50
N ASP A 364 -64.52 -47.13 -23.69
CA ASP A 364 -63.80 -46.86 -24.95
C ASP A 364 -63.23 -45.44 -24.99
N ARG A 365 -63.95 -44.43 -24.49
CA ARG A 365 -63.38 -43.08 -24.32
C ARG A 365 -62.27 -43.03 -23.29
N PHE A 366 -62.35 -43.83 -22.22
CA PHE A 366 -61.31 -43.96 -21.22
C PHE A 366 -60.08 -44.65 -21.79
N ASN A 367 -60.24 -45.75 -22.54
CA ASN A 367 -59.14 -46.43 -23.23
C ASN A 367 -58.54 -45.59 -24.36
N GLN A 368 -59.34 -44.86 -25.14
CA GLN A 368 -58.83 -43.91 -26.13
C GLN A 368 -58.10 -42.74 -25.49
N ARG A 369 -58.60 -42.19 -24.36
CA ARG A 369 -57.88 -41.17 -23.60
C ARG A 369 -56.63 -41.71 -22.92
N ALA A 370 -56.61 -42.97 -22.47
CA ALA A 370 -55.43 -43.61 -21.92
C ALA A 370 -54.39 -43.91 -23.01
N LEU A 371 -54.82 -44.33 -24.20
CA LEU A 371 -53.95 -44.49 -25.39
C LEU A 371 -53.40 -43.14 -25.87
N MET A 372 -54.24 -42.11 -25.98
CA MET A 372 -53.81 -40.75 -26.34
C MET A 372 -52.89 -40.15 -25.27
N ALA A 373 -53.18 -40.35 -23.97
CA ALA A 373 -52.30 -39.88 -22.89
C ALA A 373 -50.96 -40.62 -22.88
N ASN A 374 -50.92 -41.91 -23.24
CA ASN A 374 -49.68 -42.69 -23.32
C ASN A 374 -48.87 -42.37 -24.60
N GLU A 375 -49.54 -42.09 -25.73
CA GLU A 375 -48.91 -41.55 -26.95
C GLU A 375 -48.42 -40.11 -26.76
N ASP A 376 -49.17 -39.25 -26.06
CA ASP A 376 -48.79 -37.87 -25.76
C ASP A 376 -47.66 -37.82 -24.72
N LEU A 377 -47.65 -38.71 -23.71
CA LEU A 377 -46.50 -38.89 -22.81
C LEU A 377 -45.26 -39.40 -23.56
N GLY A 378 -45.45 -40.32 -24.52
CA GLY A 378 -44.39 -40.80 -25.41
C GLY A 378 -43.83 -39.68 -26.28
N ARG A 379 -44.70 -38.88 -26.92
CA ARG A 379 -44.31 -37.73 -27.75
C ARG A 379 -43.72 -36.59 -26.92
N LEU A 380 -44.22 -36.32 -25.71
CA LEU A 380 -43.62 -35.36 -24.77
C LEU A 380 -42.26 -35.83 -24.27
N ALA A 381 -42.07 -37.13 -24.02
CA ALA A 381 -40.77 -37.68 -23.64
C ALA A 381 -39.77 -37.63 -24.82
N GLU A 382 -40.23 -37.84 -26.05
CA GLU A 382 -39.39 -37.77 -27.25
C GLU A 382 -39.06 -36.33 -27.66
N VAL A 383 -40.03 -35.39 -27.55
CA VAL A 383 -39.82 -33.94 -27.70
C VAL A 383 -38.93 -33.41 -26.59
N ALA A 384 -39.14 -33.78 -25.32
CA ALA A 384 -38.25 -33.39 -24.24
C ALA A 384 -36.85 -33.95 -24.43
N LYS A 385 -36.67 -35.18 -24.94
CA LYS A 385 -35.34 -35.75 -25.21
C LYS A 385 -34.66 -35.10 -26.42
N LYS A 386 -35.43 -34.62 -27.40
CA LYS A 386 -34.93 -33.94 -28.61
C LYS A 386 -34.67 -32.45 -28.37
N GLU A 387 -35.52 -31.75 -27.62
CA GLU A 387 -35.33 -30.37 -27.15
C GLU A 387 -34.20 -30.31 -26.12
N LEU A 388 -34.15 -31.18 -25.11
CA LEU A 388 -33.05 -31.21 -24.14
C LEU A 388 -31.72 -31.68 -24.75
N GLY A 389 -31.77 -32.50 -25.81
CA GLY A 389 -30.61 -32.87 -26.62
C GLY A 389 -30.12 -31.74 -27.52
N ASN A 390 -31.04 -30.98 -28.13
CA ASN A 390 -30.73 -29.81 -28.95
C ASN A 390 -30.26 -28.64 -28.10
N ASP A 391 -30.90 -28.34 -26.97
CA ASP A 391 -30.49 -27.31 -26.02
C ASP A 391 -29.14 -27.65 -25.41
N LYS A 392 -28.89 -28.92 -25.06
CA LYS A 392 -27.56 -29.35 -24.62
C LYS A 392 -26.51 -29.14 -25.72
N LEU A 393 -26.81 -29.48 -26.97
CA LEU A 393 -25.89 -29.28 -28.09
C LEU A 393 -25.67 -27.79 -28.39
N ILE A 394 -26.72 -26.96 -28.30
CA ILE A 394 -26.66 -25.50 -28.46
C ILE A 394 -25.82 -24.89 -27.33
N TYR A 395 -26.12 -25.22 -26.07
CA TYR A 395 -25.34 -24.73 -24.93
C TYR A 395 -23.89 -25.24 -24.94
N GLU A 396 -23.62 -26.50 -25.31
CA GLU A 396 -22.25 -27.01 -25.45
C GLU A 396 -21.52 -26.32 -26.62
N THR A 397 -22.21 -26.01 -27.71
CA THR A 397 -21.64 -25.30 -28.87
C THR A 397 -21.40 -23.82 -28.57
N GLU A 398 -22.34 -23.15 -27.90
CA GLU A 398 -22.23 -21.75 -27.47
C GLU A 398 -21.21 -21.57 -26.36
N LEU A 399 -21.17 -22.46 -25.36
CA LEU A 399 -20.13 -22.44 -24.32
C LEU A 399 -18.75 -22.77 -24.89
N LYS A 400 -18.66 -23.66 -25.88
CA LYS A 400 -17.41 -23.93 -26.59
C LYS A 400 -16.99 -22.73 -27.45
N ALA A 401 -17.90 -22.11 -28.19
CA ALA A 401 -17.62 -20.91 -28.98
C ALA A 401 -17.23 -19.72 -28.08
N LEU A 402 -17.90 -19.55 -26.95
CA LEU A 402 -17.56 -18.52 -25.96
C LEU A 402 -16.22 -18.80 -25.30
N ARG A 403 -15.94 -20.07 -24.94
CA ARG A 403 -14.63 -20.50 -24.44
C ARG A 403 -13.53 -20.22 -25.47
N ASP A 404 -13.71 -20.66 -26.71
CA ASP A 404 -12.70 -20.55 -27.77
C ASP A 404 -12.47 -19.06 -28.12
N SER A 405 -13.53 -18.25 -28.17
CA SER A 405 -13.43 -16.78 -28.33
C SER A 405 -12.77 -16.09 -27.13
N THR A 406 -13.01 -16.56 -25.91
CA THR A 406 -12.34 -16.04 -24.70
C THR A 406 -10.86 -16.41 -24.69
N ILE A 407 -10.50 -17.63 -25.13
CA ILE A 407 -9.11 -18.06 -25.27
C ILE A 407 -8.40 -17.25 -26.36
N GLU A 408 -9.00 -17.04 -27.54
CA GLU A 408 -8.42 -16.18 -28.58
C GLU A 408 -8.23 -14.72 -28.10
N ALA A 409 -9.20 -14.16 -27.36
CA ALA A 409 -9.06 -12.82 -26.80
C ALA A 409 -7.97 -12.76 -25.71
N MET A 410 -7.83 -13.81 -24.89
CA MET A 410 -6.77 -13.93 -23.91
C MET A 410 -5.40 -14.07 -24.58
N ASP A 411 -5.28 -14.86 -25.64
CA ASP A 411 -4.04 -15.02 -26.41
C ASP A 411 -3.66 -13.72 -27.14
N ASP A 412 -4.62 -12.96 -27.70
CA ASP A 412 -4.36 -11.65 -28.32
C ASP A 412 -3.90 -10.59 -27.30
N ILE A 413 -4.49 -10.59 -26.09
CA ILE A 413 -4.05 -9.72 -24.97
C ILE A 413 -2.66 -10.15 -24.49
N TYR A 414 -2.44 -11.45 -24.29
CA TYR A 414 -1.14 -11.98 -23.88
C TYR A 414 -0.05 -11.61 -24.90
N GLN A 415 -0.37 -11.70 -26.18
CA GLN A 415 0.59 -11.40 -27.23
C GLN A 415 0.87 -9.91 -27.37
N LYS A 416 -0.14 -9.04 -27.23
CA LYS A 416 0.08 -7.59 -27.09
C LYS A 416 0.93 -7.24 -25.87
N MET A 417 0.70 -7.86 -24.73
CA MET A 417 1.52 -7.66 -23.53
C MET A 417 2.96 -8.14 -23.74
N CYS A 418 3.19 -9.25 -24.45
CA CYS A 418 4.52 -9.72 -24.82
C CYS A 418 5.21 -8.78 -25.81
N ASP A 419 4.49 -8.25 -26.81
CA ASP A 419 5.02 -7.31 -27.78
C ASP A 419 5.36 -5.96 -27.11
N ASP A 420 4.49 -5.46 -26.22
CA ASP A 420 4.73 -4.26 -25.42
C ASP A 420 5.92 -4.44 -24.47
N ALA A 421 6.02 -5.59 -23.79
CA ALA A 421 7.17 -5.91 -22.95
C ALA A 421 8.47 -5.99 -23.77
N THR A 422 8.42 -6.56 -24.97
CA THR A 422 9.58 -6.63 -25.88
C THR A 422 10.00 -5.23 -26.33
N GLY A 423 9.04 -4.37 -26.68
CA GLY A 423 9.29 -2.97 -27.04
C GLY A 423 9.90 -2.16 -25.88
N ILE A 424 9.43 -2.38 -24.64
CA ILE A 424 10.00 -1.75 -23.44
C ILE A 424 11.44 -2.24 -23.22
N VAL A 425 11.70 -3.55 -23.35
CA VAL A 425 13.05 -4.11 -23.19
C VAL A 425 14.01 -3.52 -24.23
N SER A 426 13.62 -3.45 -25.50
CA SER A 426 14.47 -2.84 -26.54
C SER A 426 14.75 -1.35 -26.28
N ASN A 427 13.76 -0.59 -25.80
CA ASN A 427 13.96 0.82 -25.41
C ASN A 427 14.91 0.97 -24.20
N ILE A 428 14.87 0.04 -23.24
CA ILE A 428 15.78 0.02 -22.08
C ILE A 428 17.19 -0.31 -22.54
N GLU A 429 17.36 -1.31 -23.40
CA GLU A 429 18.67 -1.70 -23.96
C GLU A 429 19.30 -0.57 -24.78
N GLU A 430 18.50 0.15 -25.58
CA GLU A 430 18.95 1.33 -26.31
C GLU A 430 19.37 2.47 -25.37
N ARG A 431 18.55 2.78 -24.35
CA ARG A 431 18.91 3.78 -23.32
C ARG A 431 20.18 3.40 -22.56
N GLU A 432 20.37 2.11 -22.24
CA GLU A 432 21.57 1.60 -21.56
C GLU A 432 22.82 1.74 -22.45
N SER A 433 22.70 1.47 -23.75
CA SER A 433 23.76 1.69 -24.73
C SER A 433 24.15 3.17 -24.82
N ASN A 434 23.17 4.06 -24.93
CA ASN A 434 23.41 5.51 -24.99
C ASN A 434 24.03 6.05 -23.70
N PHE A 435 23.62 5.53 -22.54
CA PHE A 435 24.20 5.91 -21.25
C PHE A 435 25.67 5.46 -21.13
N ARG A 436 26.00 4.25 -21.61
CA ARG A 436 27.39 3.78 -21.68
C ARG A 436 28.26 4.67 -22.56
N GLU A 437 27.76 5.07 -23.71
CA GLU A 437 28.48 5.98 -24.61
C GLU A 437 28.72 7.36 -23.96
N TYR A 438 27.74 7.87 -23.20
CA TYR A 438 27.88 9.11 -22.45
C TYR A 438 28.95 9.03 -21.36
N ILE A 439 29.00 7.91 -20.63
CA ILE A 439 30.04 7.66 -19.61
C ILE A 439 31.41 7.63 -20.26
N GLU A 440 31.57 6.90 -21.37
CA GLU A 440 32.87 6.76 -22.03
C GLU A 440 33.36 8.11 -22.59
N THR A 441 32.44 8.90 -23.17
CA THR A 441 32.72 10.26 -23.64
C THR A 441 33.14 11.17 -22.50
N SER A 442 32.41 11.14 -21.37
CA SER A 442 32.71 11.96 -20.20
C SER A 442 34.05 11.60 -19.57
N LYS A 443 34.36 10.30 -19.52
CA LYS A 443 35.65 9.78 -19.04
C LYS A 443 36.80 10.26 -19.90
N THR A 444 36.65 10.20 -21.22
CA THR A 444 37.62 10.75 -22.18
C THR A 444 37.83 12.25 -21.96
N LEU A 445 36.75 13.02 -21.69
CA LEU A 445 36.83 14.45 -21.42
C LEU A 445 37.59 14.76 -20.12
N ILE A 446 37.32 14.01 -19.06
CA ILE A 446 38.02 14.13 -17.76
C ILE A 446 39.49 13.79 -17.90
N ASP A 447 39.83 12.73 -18.65
CA ASP A 447 41.23 12.35 -18.90
C ASP A 447 41.95 13.46 -19.68
N ASN A 448 41.31 14.07 -20.68
CA ASN A 448 41.85 15.20 -21.42
C ASN A 448 42.07 16.43 -20.52
N LEU A 449 41.10 16.80 -19.68
CA LEU A 449 41.24 17.91 -18.72
C LEU A 449 42.35 17.64 -17.70
N THR A 450 42.47 16.40 -17.24
CA THR A 450 43.54 15.97 -16.34
C THR A 450 44.91 16.12 -17.01
N GLN A 451 45.04 15.73 -18.27
CA GLN A 451 46.28 15.89 -19.02
C GLN A 451 46.64 17.34 -19.30
N ILE A 452 45.65 18.18 -19.65
CA ILE A 452 45.85 19.62 -19.78
C ILE A 452 46.36 20.20 -18.47
N PHE A 453 45.71 19.89 -17.34
CA PHE A 453 46.13 20.36 -16.03
C PHE A 453 47.56 19.93 -15.69
N ILE A 454 47.91 18.65 -15.90
CA ILE A 454 49.27 18.15 -15.66
C ILE A 454 50.28 18.89 -16.53
N THR A 455 49.98 19.09 -17.81
CA THR A 455 50.87 19.75 -18.77
C THR A 455 51.08 21.22 -18.40
N THR A 456 50.01 21.94 -18.08
CA THR A 456 50.06 23.35 -17.66
C THR A 456 50.80 23.51 -16.34
N TYR A 457 50.54 22.65 -15.35
CA TYR A 457 51.25 22.65 -14.08
C TYR A 457 52.75 22.40 -14.26
N GLN A 458 53.14 21.43 -15.09
CA GLN A 458 54.54 21.20 -15.43
C GLN A 458 55.17 22.39 -16.16
N GLY A 459 54.43 23.05 -17.06
CA GLY A 459 54.85 24.28 -17.72
C GLY A 459 55.22 25.38 -16.72
N TYR A 460 54.29 25.72 -15.82
CA TYR A 460 54.54 26.73 -14.79
C TYR A 460 55.65 26.35 -13.82
N LYS A 461 55.75 25.07 -13.44
CA LYS A 461 56.86 24.59 -12.61
C LYS A 461 58.20 24.82 -13.31
N ASN A 462 58.30 24.49 -14.59
CA ASN A 462 59.53 24.70 -15.36
C ASN A 462 59.86 26.18 -15.51
N GLU A 463 58.87 27.05 -15.76
CA GLU A 463 59.08 28.51 -15.81
C GLU A 463 59.57 29.07 -14.47
N PHE A 464 58.97 28.62 -13.37
CA PHE A 464 59.40 28.98 -12.02
C PHE A 464 60.83 28.52 -11.74
N ASP A 465 61.17 27.28 -12.11
CA ASP A 465 62.51 26.73 -11.95
C ASP A 465 63.53 27.55 -12.79
N VAL A 466 63.19 27.95 -14.02
CA VAL A 466 64.03 28.83 -14.85
C VAL A 466 64.19 30.21 -14.22
N PHE A 467 63.11 30.80 -13.70
CA PHE A 467 63.15 32.10 -13.03
C PHE A 467 64.06 32.06 -11.79
N VAL A 468 63.87 31.06 -10.92
CA VAL A 468 64.68 30.88 -9.70
C VAL A 468 66.15 30.66 -10.06
N ASN A 469 66.44 29.79 -11.03
CA ASN A 469 67.80 29.53 -11.47
C ASN A 469 68.46 30.80 -12.05
N ASN A 470 67.78 31.55 -12.91
CA ASN A 470 68.29 32.83 -13.44
C ASN A 470 68.52 33.86 -12.33
N HIS A 471 67.60 33.96 -11.35
CA HIS A 471 67.75 34.89 -10.24
C HIS A 471 68.93 34.52 -9.33
N LEU A 472 69.09 33.23 -9.01
CA LEU A 472 70.26 32.71 -8.28
C LEU A 472 71.56 32.96 -9.04
N GLN A 473 71.56 32.79 -10.36
CA GLN A 473 72.73 33.02 -11.19
C GLN A 473 73.10 34.50 -11.26
N ASN A 474 72.11 35.40 -11.37
CA ASN A 474 72.32 36.84 -11.28
C ASN A 474 72.85 37.26 -9.91
N LEU A 475 72.31 36.73 -8.81
CA LEU A 475 72.85 36.97 -7.47
C LEU A 475 74.30 36.48 -7.34
N HIS A 476 74.62 35.34 -7.96
CA HIS A 476 75.98 34.82 -7.96
C HIS A 476 76.95 35.69 -8.78
N THR A 477 76.49 36.23 -9.91
CA THR A 477 77.25 37.19 -10.72
C THR A 477 77.49 38.49 -9.95
N GLN A 478 76.43 39.09 -9.37
CA GLN A 478 76.54 40.29 -8.54
C GLN A 478 77.47 40.10 -7.35
N LYS A 479 77.37 38.93 -6.68
CA LYS A 479 78.28 38.58 -5.58
C LYS A 479 79.75 38.57 -6.04
N GLU A 480 80.05 38.00 -7.21
CA GLU A 480 81.42 37.99 -7.72
C GLU A 480 81.88 39.37 -8.22
N GLU A 481 80.99 40.18 -8.78
CA GLU A 481 81.27 41.58 -9.12
C GLU A 481 81.64 42.39 -7.87
N TYR A 482 80.84 42.31 -6.80
CA TYR A 482 81.15 42.96 -5.52
C TYR A 482 82.46 42.47 -4.91
N LYS A 483 82.77 41.18 -5.05
CA LYS A 483 84.02 40.62 -4.56
C LYS A 483 85.22 41.16 -5.35
N GLN A 484 85.12 41.25 -6.68
CA GLN A 484 86.15 41.86 -7.52
C GLN A 484 86.34 43.34 -7.20
N GLU A 485 85.25 44.07 -6.98
CA GLU A 485 85.31 45.49 -6.59
C GLU A 485 85.95 45.67 -5.21
N LEU A 486 85.64 44.78 -4.26
CA LEU A 486 86.28 44.75 -2.94
C LEU A 486 87.77 44.41 -3.03
N ASP A 487 88.16 43.43 -3.85
CA ASP A 487 89.55 43.05 -4.08
C ASP A 487 90.33 44.19 -4.77
N ALA A 488 89.70 44.89 -5.72
CA ALA A 488 90.28 46.07 -6.36
C ALA A 488 90.50 47.22 -5.36
N LYS A 489 89.49 47.52 -4.53
CA LYS A 489 89.58 48.49 -3.41
C LYS A 489 90.67 48.14 -2.41
N LYS A 490 90.81 46.84 -2.10
CA LYS A 490 91.84 46.33 -1.19
C LYS A 490 93.24 46.55 -1.77
N GLU A 491 93.43 46.30 -3.06
CA GLU A 491 94.73 46.54 -3.72
C GLU A 491 95.01 48.03 -3.90
N GLU A 492 93.99 48.85 -4.19
CA GLU A 492 94.10 50.32 -4.22
C GLU A 492 94.57 50.88 -2.87
N CYS A 493 93.91 50.51 -1.77
CA CYS A 493 94.33 50.91 -0.43
C CYS A 493 95.74 50.43 -0.07
N LYS A 494 96.16 49.25 -0.56
CA LYS A 494 97.50 48.71 -0.32
C LYS A 494 98.56 49.51 -1.08
N VAL A 495 98.31 49.86 -2.35
CA VAL A 495 99.19 50.75 -3.13
C VAL A 495 99.28 52.13 -2.47
N GLU A 496 98.17 52.67 -1.98
CA GLU A 496 98.14 53.96 -1.27
C GLU A 496 98.92 53.92 0.05
N LEU A 497 98.82 52.80 0.79
CA LEU A 497 99.59 52.55 2.01
C LEU A 497 101.10 52.41 1.72
N ASP A 498 101.48 51.69 0.67
CA ASP A 498 102.88 51.53 0.25
C ASP A 498 103.47 52.88 -0.21
N ALA A 499 102.72 53.70 -0.96
CA ALA A 499 103.13 55.05 -1.32
C ALA A 499 103.31 55.97 -0.09
N LYS A 500 102.41 55.90 0.88
CA LYS A 500 102.52 56.63 2.16
C LYS A 500 103.71 56.18 3.01
N LYS A 501 104.03 54.88 2.97
CA LYS A 501 105.19 54.29 3.65
C LYS A 501 106.49 54.77 3.01
N ASP A 502 106.56 54.83 1.68
CA ASP A 502 107.73 55.33 0.96
C ASP A 502 107.92 56.85 1.18
N GLU A 503 106.83 57.63 1.21
CA GLU A 503 106.85 59.07 1.58
C GLU A 503 107.38 59.30 3.01
N CYS A 504 107.00 58.44 3.97
CA CYS A 504 107.52 58.49 5.34
C CYS A 504 109.00 58.06 5.44
N LEU A 505 109.44 57.11 4.61
CA LEU A 505 110.84 56.66 4.56
C LEU A 505 111.75 57.74 3.97
N GLU A 506 111.30 58.48 2.95
CA GLU A 506 112.02 59.64 2.42
C GLU A 506 112.11 60.80 3.43
N GLU A 507 111.08 61.03 4.26
CA GLU A 507 111.14 62.00 5.38
C GLU A 507 112.09 61.57 6.51
N ILE A 508 112.27 60.26 6.71
CA ILE A 508 113.21 59.70 7.71
C ILE A 508 114.66 59.77 7.19
N ASP A 509 114.91 59.42 5.93
CA ASP A 509 116.24 59.49 5.31
C ASP A 509 116.75 60.94 5.21
N ALA A 510 115.87 61.92 5.01
CA ALA A 510 116.23 63.34 5.03
C ALA A 510 116.61 63.88 6.43
N LYS A 511 116.25 63.18 7.53
CA LYS A 511 116.55 63.58 8.92
C LYS A 511 117.68 62.77 9.57
N ALA A 512 118.19 61.72 8.93
CA ALA A 512 119.14 60.77 9.51
C ALA A 512 120.63 61.05 9.20
N ILE A 513 121.01 62.28 8.84
CA ILE A 513 122.41 62.65 8.59
C ILE A 513 123.18 63.08 9.87
N ASP A 514 122.50 63.32 11.01
CA ASP A 514 123.13 64.12 12.07
C ASP A 514 123.41 63.46 13.43
N TYR A 515 123.23 62.15 13.65
CA TYR A 515 123.58 61.57 14.97
C TYR A 515 124.18 60.16 14.95
N ASP A 516 125.43 60.12 15.43
CA ASP A 516 126.30 58.98 15.67
C ASP A 516 125.99 58.37 17.04
N ILE A 517 125.54 57.10 17.14
CA ILE A 517 125.32 56.41 18.44
C ILE A 517 125.72 54.93 18.36
N VAL A 518 126.95 54.67 18.84
CA VAL A 518 127.57 53.35 19.04
C VAL A 518 127.08 52.62 20.33
N SER A 519 126.07 53.13 21.03
CA SER A 519 125.69 52.62 22.37
C SER A 519 124.50 51.64 22.45
N ILE A 520 123.98 51.08 21.34
CA ILE A 520 122.77 50.20 21.37
C ILE A 520 123.11 48.71 21.15
N LYS A 521 124.38 48.31 21.16
CA LYS A 521 124.77 46.90 20.99
C LYS A 521 124.73 46.05 22.26
N GLU A 522 124.61 46.66 23.44
CA GLU A 522 124.67 45.93 24.72
C GLU A 522 123.28 45.57 25.27
N ASP A 523 122.23 46.30 24.90
CA ASP A 523 120.85 46.03 25.36
C ASP A 523 120.12 44.95 24.53
N VAL A 524 120.51 44.75 23.27
CA VAL A 524 119.88 43.74 22.38
C VAL A 524 120.22 42.29 22.79
N VAL A 525 121.35 42.07 23.47
CA VAL A 525 121.78 40.74 23.92
C VAL A 525 120.90 40.21 25.07
N ASN A 526 120.28 41.09 25.87
CA ASN A 526 119.48 40.71 27.04
C ASN A 526 117.99 40.42 26.73
N LEU A 527 117.52 40.66 25.50
CA LEU A 527 116.12 40.45 25.10
C LEU A 527 115.86 39.11 24.40
N LYS A 528 116.90 38.45 23.87
CA LYS A 528 116.80 37.19 23.12
C LYS A 528 116.19 36.01 23.89
N PRO A 529 116.51 35.77 25.18
CA PRO A 529 115.95 34.65 25.93
C PRO A 529 114.46 34.84 26.33
N ARG A 530 113.97 36.09 26.38
CA ARG A 530 112.57 36.40 26.73
C ARG A 530 111.61 36.23 25.54
N VAL A 531 112.10 36.37 24.32
CA VAL A 531 111.31 36.12 23.10
C VAL A 531 111.15 34.61 22.87
N GLU A 532 112.22 33.82 23.07
CA GLU A 532 112.18 32.35 22.93
C GLU A 532 111.27 31.67 23.99
N ALA A 533 111.14 32.24 25.20
CA ALA A 533 110.22 31.74 26.22
C ALA A 533 108.73 32.05 25.92
N LEU A 534 108.44 33.18 25.26
CA LEU A 534 107.08 33.56 24.88
C LEU A 534 106.58 32.82 23.63
N GLU A 535 107.47 32.44 22.71
CA GLU A 535 107.13 31.60 21.56
C GLU A 535 106.80 30.15 21.96
N PHE A 536 107.51 29.59 22.96
CA PHE A 536 107.19 28.26 23.49
C PHE A 536 105.81 28.21 24.17
N ASP A 537 105.44 29.26 24.91
CA ASP A 537 104.14 29.38 25.58
C ASP A 537 102.98 29.60 24.59
N LYS A 538 103.24 30.24 23.45
CA LYS A 538 102.27 30.40 22.36
C LYS A 538 101.98 29.06 21.68
N VAL A 539 103.02 28.30 21.31
CA VAL A 539 102.88 26.98 20.68
C VAL A 539 102.11 26.00 21.58
N ASN A 540 102.31 26.06 22.91
CA ASN A 540 101.61 25.20 23.86
C ASN A 540 100.13 25.59 24.07
N LYS A 541 99.77 26.86 23.86
CA LYS A 541 98.39 27.34 23.87
C LYS A 541 97.66 27.01 22.57
N ASP A 542 98.33 27.17 21.42
CA ASP A 542 97.77 26.81 20.10
C ASP A 542 97.48 25.29 20.03
N ALA A 543 98.39 24.45 20.53
CA ALA A 543 98.14 23.00 20.62
C ALA A 543 96.95 22.62 21.54
N LYS A 544 96.69 23.40 22.59
CA LYS A 544 95.50 23.22 23.44
C LYS A 544 94.21 23.68 22.77
N ILE A 545 94.28 24.73 21.94
CA ILE A 545 93.16 25.21 21.13
C ILE A 545 92.80 24.16 20.08
N ASP A 546 93.77 23.59 19.38
CA ASP A 546 93.54 22.51 18.39
C ASP A 546 92.91 21.25 19.02
N ILE A 547 93.33 20.89 20.23
CA ILE A 547 92.72 19.76 20.97
C ILE A 547 91.27 20.08 21.37
N LEU A 548 90.99 21.32 21.79
CA LEU A 548 89.65 21.77 22.15
C LEU A 548 88.72 21.89 20.95
N GLU A 549 89.19 22.41 19.81
CA GLU A 549 88.40 22.48 18.57
C GLU A 549 88.06 21.10 18.04
N ASN A 550 89.00 20.15 18.07
CA ASN A 550 88.73 18.77 17.69
C ASN A 550 87.74 18.08 18.64
N ALA A 551 87.82 18.35 19.95
CA ALA A 551 86.85 17.85 20.92
C ALA A 551 85.44 18.47 20.75
N ILE A 552 85.37 19.77 20.41
CA ILE A 552 84.12 20.47 20.09
C ILE A 552 83.50 19.88 18.83
N ASN A 553 84.26 19.71 17.74
CA ASN A 553 83.75 19.12 16.50
C ASN A 553 83.26 17.67 16.69
N ALA A 554 84.01 16.86 17.47
CA ALA A 554 83.59 15.50 17.79
C ALA A 554 82.30 15.45 18.63
N ASN A 555 82.13 16.39 19.58
CA ASN A 555 80.91 16.49 20.37
C ASN A 555 79.74 17.03 19.55
N THR A 556 79.95 17.99 18.64
CA THR A 556 78.93 18.49 17.71
C THR A 556 78.42 17.37 16.80
N GLN A 557 79.31 16.53 16.26
CA GLN A 557 78.91 15.35 15.47
C GLN A 557 78.12 14.33 16.29
N LYS A 558 78.53 14.07 17.55
CA LYS A 558 77.76 13.18 18.44
C LYS A 558 76.38 13.73 18.77
N ILE A 559 76.26 15.04 18.99
CA ILE A 559 74.96 15.70 19.25
C ILE A 559 74.06 15.56 18.03
N GLU A 560 74.58 15.78 16.83
CA GLU A 560 73.76 15.69 15.61
C GLU A 560 73.34 14.25 15.30
N GLN A 561 74.23 13.27 15.50
CA GLN A 561 73.86 11.84 15.44
C GLN A 561 72.77 11.47 16.47
N THR A 562 72.88 11.97 17.70
CA THR A 562 71.87 11.70 18.75
C THR A 562 70.53 12.37 18.42
N LYS A 563 70.56 13.55 17.78
CA LYS A 563 69.36 14.28 17.34
C LYS A 563 68.65 13.56 16.20
N GLU A 564 69.39 13.04 15.22
CA GLU A 564 68.84 12.23 14.12
C GLU A 564 68.22 10.92 14.66
N GLU A 565 68.91 10.20 15.56
CA GLU A 565 68.35 9.00 16.22
C GLU A 565 67.08 9.30 17.03
N LEU A 566 67.02 10.43 17.74
CA LEU A 566 65.81 10.82 18.48
C LEU A 566 64.66 11.19 17.55
N LEU A 567 64.94 11.85 16.41
CA LEU A 567 63.93 12.23 15.42
C LEU A 567 63.31 10.97 14.78
N GLU A 568 64.13 10.01 14.37
CA GLU A 568 63.67 8.74 13.79
C GLU A 568 62.85 7.93 14.80
N ASN A 569 63.23 7.90 16.08
CA ASN A 569 62.46 7.24 17.13
C ASN A 569 61.10 7.90 17.39
N VAL A 570 61.00 9.23 17.31
CA VAL A 570 59.74 9.96 17.45
C VAL A 570 58.80 9.63 16.29
N GLU A 571 59.29 9.69 15.05
CA GLU A 571 58.50 9.35 13.85
C GLU A 571 57.98 7.91 13.90
N THR A 572 58.83 6.96 14.32
CA THR A 572 58.47 5.54 14.44
C THR A 572 57.39 5.32 15.51
N THR A 573 57.43 6.10 16.59
CA THR A 573 56.46 6.02 17.69
C THR A 573 55.12 6.64 17.30
N GLU A 574 55.15 7.76 16.59
CA GLU A 574 53.96 8.45 16.08
C GLU A 574 53.19 7.57 15.07
N GLN A 575 53.90 6.89 14.15
CA GLN A 575 53.30 5.95 13.22
C GLN A 575 52.63 4.75 13.92
N LYS A 576 53.23 4.22 15.00
CA LYS A 576 52.62 3.14 15.80
C LYS A 576 51.33 3.59 16.49
N LEU A 577 51.35 4.78 17.12
CA LEU A 577 50.19 5.38 17.78
C LEU A 577 49.04 5.65 16.80
N GLN A 578 49.33 6.20 15.62
CA GLN A 578 48.32 6.42 14.57
C GLN A 578 47.67 5.10 14.12
N LYS A 579 48.44 4.02 14.00
CA LYS A 579 47.93 2.70 13.63
C LYS A 579 47.04 2.09 14.71
N GLU A 580 47.38 2.24 15.99
CA GLU A 580 46.54 1.81 17.12
C GLU A 580 45.25 2.61 17.23
N ILE A 581 45.31 3.93 17.08
CA ILE A 581 44.13 4.81 17.08
C ILE A 581 43.17 4.45 15.95
N THR A 582 43.70 4.15 14.76
CA THR A 582 42.90 3.72 13.60
C THR A 582 42.18 2.41 13.88
N ASN A 583 42.86 1.42 14.46
CA ASN A 583 42.28 0.12 14.81
C ASN A 583 41.20 0.23 15.90
N ILE A 584 41.42 1.05 16.93
CA ILE A 584 40.42 1.31 17.99
C ILE A 584 39.18 2.02 17.40
N ASN A 585 39.36 2.99 16.50
CA ASN A 585 38.26 3.69 15.86
C ASN A 585 37.45 2.79 14.91
N GLU A 586 38.09 1.85 14.23
CA GLU A 586 37.40 0.83 13.43
C GLU A 586 36.59 -0.14 14.31
N GLN A 587 37.14 -0.56 15.46
CA GLN A 587 36.45 -1.41 16.43
C GLN A 587 35.26 -0.73 17.13
N LEU A 588 35.28 0.59 17.27
CA LEU A 588 34.17 1.39 17.83
C LEU A 588 33.09 1.75 16.79
N LYS A 589 33.43 1.74 15.49
CA LYS A 589 32.47 1.99 14.39
C LYS A 589 31.55 0.81 14.11
N THR A 590 31.91 -0.41 14.52
CA THR A 590 30.97 -1.53 14.55
C THR A 590 30.09 -1.39 15.80
N LYS A 591 28.78 -1.21 15.57
CA LYS A 591 27.72 -1.20 16.60
C LYS A 591 28.00 -2.26 17.68
N VAL A 592 27.75 -1.93 18.95
CA VAL A 592 27.64 -2.93 20.04
C VAL A 592 26.51 -3.90 19.69
N SER A 593 26.81 -4.92 18.89
CA SER A 593 25.94 -6.02 18.57
C SER A 593 26.04 -6.99 19.74
N ILE A 594 24.96 -7.09 20.53
CA ILE A 594 24.85 -8.12 21.55
C ILE A 594 24.44 -9.40 20.83
N GLU A 595 25.42 -10.20 20.42
CA GLU A 595 25.19 -11.47 19.73
C GLU A 595 25.13 -12.65 20.72
N GLY A 596 24.19 -13.56 20.49
CA GLY A 596 23.96 -14.76 21.29
C GLY A 596 23.05 -14.59 22.51
N ASN A 597 22.96 -15.64 23.34
CA ASN A 597 22.14 -15.66 24.56
C ASN A 597 22.82 -14.82 25.66
N LYS A 598 22.46 -13.54 25.74
CA LYS A 598 23.02 -12.59 26.73
C LYS A 598 21.92 -12.17 27.71
N THR A 599 22.25 -12.18 28.99
CA THR A 599 21.35 -11.73 30.07
C THR A 599 21.80 -10.34 30.54
N ILE A 600 20.91 -9.36 30.51
CA ILE A 600 21.15 -8.04 31.09
C ILE A 600 20.57 -8.04 32.50
N ASN A 601 21.44 -7.99 33.51
CA ASN A 601 21.03 -7.87 34.91
C ASN A 601 20.80 -6.39 35.25
N GLY A 602 19.59 -5.89 35.05
CA GLY A 602 19.21 -4.52 35.39
C GLY A 602 18.03 -3.98 34.56
N ASN A 603 17.70 -2.70 34.77
CA ASN A 603 16.70 -2.01 33.96
C ASN A 603 17.33 -1.51 32.66
N ILE A 604 16.72 -1.84 31.52
CA ILE A 604 17.07 -1.27 30.22
C ILE A 604 16.12 -0.12 29.89
N THR A 605 16.66 1.06 29.60
CA THR A 605 15.90 2.20 29.09
C THR A 605 16.26 2.40 27.62
N LEU A 606 15.27 2.26 26.73
CA LEU A 606 15.44 2.46 25.29
C LEU A 606 14.94 3.86 24.92
N SER A 607 15.76 4.66 24.25
CA SER A 607 15.39 5.99 23.75
C SER A 607 14.64 5.94 22.40
N GLY A 608 14.48 4.74 21.83
CA GLY A 608 13.77 4.51 20.56
C GLY A 608 12.92 3.23 20.59
N ALA A 609 12.31 2.91 19.45
CA ALA A 609 11.46 1.73 19.32
C ALA A 609 12.25 0.42 19.48
N LEU A 610 11.66 -0.55 20.17
CA LEU A 610 12.15 -1.93 20.22
C LEU A 610 11.45 -2.76 19.14
N THR A 611 12.22 -3.32 18.22
CA THR A 611 11.74 -4.33 17.27
C THR A 611 12.12 -5.71 17.77
N ALA A 612 11.14 -6.50 18.19
CA ALA A 612 11.34 -7.90 18.57
C ALA A 612 10.84 -8.81 17.44
N ASN A 613 11.74 -9.57 16.84
CA ASN A 613 11.41 -10.54 15.78
C ASN A 613 11.29 -11.95 16.36
N GLY A 614 10.31 -12.73 15.87
CA GLY A 614 10.06 -14.10 16.35
C GLY A 614 9.29 -14.16 17.67
N ASN A 615 9.37 -15.32 18.34
CA ASN A 615 8.60 -15.57 19.57
C ASN A 615 9.26 -14.90 20.78
N THR A 616 8.63 -13.85 21.30
CA THR A 616 9.04 -13.16 22.54
C THR A 616 8.16 -13.59 23.70
N THR A 617 8.75 -13.95 24.83
CA THR A 617 8.01 -14.32 26.05
C THR A 617 8.23 -13.28 27.15
N PHE A 618 7.14 -12.79 27.73
CA PHE A 618 7.19 -11.86 28.86
C PHE A 618 6.80 -12.60 30.13
N LYS A 619 7.63 -12.49 31.17
CA LYS A 619 7.35 -13.10 32.48
C LYS A 619 6.15 -12.45 33.20
N LEU A 620 5.93 -11.17 32.94
CA LEU A 620 4.82 -10.38 33.46
C LEU A 620 4.00 -9.83 32.29
N ILE A 621 2.71 -9.58 32.54
CA ILE A 621 1.82 -8.98 31.54
C ILE A 621 2.36 -7.60 31.17
N PRO A 622 2.56 -7.29 29.87
CA PRO A 622 2.96 -5.96 29.45
C PRO A 622 1.93 -4.91 29.92
N ASN A 623 2.38 -3.91 30.68
CA ASN A 623 1.52 -2.84 31.17
C ASN A 623 1.51 -1.68 30.17
N CYS A 624 0.34 -1.34 29.62
CA CYS A 624 0.17 -0.19 28.73
C CYS A 624 -0.55 0.93 29.48
N ALA A 625 0.17 2.03 29.79
CA ALA A 625 -0.37 3.17 30.54
C ALA A 625 -1.33 4.06 29.72
N VAL A 626 -1.40 3.84 28.40
CA VAL A 626 -2.17 4.67 27.47
C VAL A 626 -3.13 3.77 26.70
N ASN A 627 -4.38 4.22 26.54
CA ASN A 627 -5.36 3.51 25.72
C ASN A 627 -4.84 3.35 24.27
N PRO A 628 -5.12 2.22 23.61
CA PRO A 628 -4.74 2.05 22.22
C PRO A 628 -5.39 3.13 21.35
N THR A 629 -4.68 3.59 20.32
CA THR A 629 -5.19 4.58 19.36
C THR A 629 -5.44 3.97 17.98
N ALA A 630 -4.89 2.79 17.72
CA ALA A 630 -5.03 2.05 16.47
C ALA A 630 -5.13 0.54 16.73
N ASP A 631 -5.65 -0.21 15.74
CA ASP A 631 -5.88 -1.65 15.84
C ASP A 631 -4.62 -2.50 15.76
N ASN A 632 -3.47 -1.90 15.47
CA ASN A 632 -2.17 -2.55 15.47
C ASN A 632 -1.42 -2.43 16.81
N HIS A 633 -2.06 -1.88 17.86
CA HIS A 633 -1.50 -1.85 19.22
C HIS A 633 -1.71 -3.20 19.93
N LEU A 634 -0.93 -3.45 21.00
CA LEU A 634 -0.94 -4.71 21.75
C LEU A 634 -2.36 -5.13 22.20
N ALA A 635 -3.18 -4.19 22.64
CA ALA A 635 -4.62 -4.35 22.73
C ALA A 635 -5.26 -3.59 21.55
N ARG A 636 -6.06 -4.29 20.72
CA ARG A 636 -6.72 -3.65 19.56
C ARG A 636 -7.69 -2.57 20.01
N LYS A 637 -7.70 -1.42 19.33
CA LYS A 637 -8.63 -0.32 19.63
C LYS A 637 -10.08 -0.77 19.50
N TRP A 638 -10.42 -1.53 18.47
CA TRP A 638 -11.72 -2.18 18.34
C TRP A 638 -12.04 -2.99 19.59
N TYR A 639 -11.18 -3.92 19.99
CA TYR A 639 -11.49 -4.83 21.10
C TYR A 639 -11.82 -4.07 22.40
N VAL A 640 -11.03 -3.03 22.71
CA VAL A 640 -11.24 -2.16 23.87
C VAL A 640 -12.55 -1.35 23.77
N ASP A 641 -12.92 -0.87 22.59
CA ASP A 641 -14.12 -0.04 22.40
C ASP A 641 -15.41 -0.85 22.19
N TYR A 642 -15.35 -1.94 21.43
CA TYR A 642 -16.51 -2.63 20.84
C TYR A 642 -16.49 -4.16 20.99
N GLY A 643 -15.36 -4.77 21.36
CA GLY A 643 -15.21 -6.23 21.48
C GLY A 643 -15.62 -6.80 22.84
N GLY A 644 -15.51 -6.00 23.91
CA GLY A 644 -15.95 -6.37 25.28
C GLY A 644 -16.60 -5.23 26.06
N GLY A 645 -16.97 -4.12 25.40
CA GLY A 645 -17.43 -2.89 26.05
C GLY A 645 -18.85 -2.96 26.63
N ILE A 646 -19.00 -2.49 27.87
CA ILE A 646 -20.27 -2.19 28.54
C ILE A 646 -20.56 -0.69 28.42
N LYS A 647 -21.76 -0.32 27.97
CA LYS A 647 -22.25 1.07 27.99
C LYS A 647 -23.38 1.24 28.99
N ASN A 648 -23.13 2.06 30.01
CA ASN A 648 -24.16 2.48 30.97
C ASN A 648 -24.88 3.73 30.46
N LEU A 649 -26.19 3.65 30.27
CA LEU A 649 -27.07 4.73 29.81
C LEU A 649 -27.67 5.52 30.99
N GLY A 650 -27.41 5.12 32.22
CA GLY A 650 -27.94 5.76 33.43
C GLY A 650 -29.44 5.56 33.59
N THR A 651 -30.09 6.50 34.26
CA THR A 651 -31.54 6.49 34.48
C THR A 651 -32.26 7.11 33.28
N VAL A 652 -33.15 6.35 32.64
CA VAL A 652 -33.78 6.72 31.36
C VAL A 652 -35.30 6.60 31.43
N GLY A 653 -36.00 7.57 30.82
CA GLY A 653 -37.37 7.40 30.35
C GLY A 653 -37.39 6.54 29.07
N SER A 654 -38.29 6.82 28.13
CA SER A 654 -38.24 6.16 26.82
C SER A 654 -36.94 6.50 26.07
N THR A 655 -36.24 5.47 25.58
CA THR A 655 -34.95 5.64 24.91
C THR A 655 -34.77 4.66 23.75
N ASN A 656 -33.99 5.07 22.76
CA ASN A 656 -33.59 4.24 21.63
C ASN A 656 -32.09 3.95 21.72
N ILE A 657 -31.73 2.68 21.88
CA ILE A 657 -30.34 2.25 22.09
C ILE A 657 -29.59 2.24 20.75
N ASP A 658 -28.40 2.84 20.69
CA ASP A 658 -27.48 2.71 19.54
C ASP A 658 -26.55 1.52 19.77
N LEU A 659 -26.86 0.41 19.10
CA LEU A 659 -26.10 -0.83 19.23
C LEU A 659 -24.69 -0.74 18.64
N ARG A 660 -24.29 0.32 17.91
CA ARG A 660 -22.89 0.44 17.46
C ARG A 660 -21.94 0.76 18.61
N GLN A 661 -22.46 1.33 19.70
CA GLN A 661 -21.65 1.94 20.75
C GLN A 661 -21.10 0.95 21.78
N ALA A 662 -21.66 -0.26 21.89
CA ALA A 662 -21.22 -1.31 22.80
C ALA A 662 -21.82 -2.67 22.39
N GLN A 663 -21.41 -3.75 23.07
CA GLN A 663 -22.12 -5.04 23.02
C GLN A 663 -23.09 -5.18 24.20
N HIS A 664 -22.68 -4.70 25.37
CA HIS A 664 -23.50 -4.79 26.57
C HIS A 664 -23.99 -3.40 26.96
N PHE A 665 -25.28 -3.28 27.27
CA PHE A 665 -25.91 -2.04 27.68
C PHE A 665 -26.51 -2.20 29.06
N ILE A 666 -26.34 -1.20 29.91
CA ILE A 666 -26.96 -1.15 31.24
C ILE A 666 -27.78 0.13 31.33
N LEU A 667 -29.02 0.05 31.79
CA LEU A 667 -29.87 1.22 32.00
C LEU A 667 -30.76 1.02 33.24
N THR A 668 -31.27 2.12 33.78
CA THR A 668 -32.26 2.11 34.87
C THR A 668 -33.56 2.72 34.36
N ALA A 669 -34.65 1.94 34.35
CA ALA A 669 -35.92 2.34 33.77
C ALA A 669 -36.74 3.21 34.75
N ASN A 670 -37.16 4.38 34.26
CA ASN A 670 -38.17 5.23 34.91
C ASN A 670 -39.60 4.76 34.58
N ALA A 671 -40.58 5.31 35.30
CA ALA A 671 -41.99 5.01 35.07
C ALA A 671 -42.38 5.19 33.59
N ASN A 672 -43.05 4.18 33.03
CA ASN A 672 -43.52 4.14 31.65
C ASN A 672 -42.41 4.17 30.57
N THR A 673 -41.22 3.65 30.85
CA THR A 673 -40.13 3.61 29.87
C THR A 673 -40.46 2.69 28.69
N GLU A 674 -40.30 3.21 27.48
CA GLU A 674 -40.36 2.44 26.24
C GLU A 674 -38.96 2.31 25.62
N LEU A 675 -38.54 1.09 25.28
CA LEU A 675 -37.21 0.83 24.74
C LEU A 675 -37.27 0.52 23.25
N GLY A 676 -36.49 1.23 22.45
CA GLY A 676 -36.30 0.95 21.03
C GLY A 676 -34.83 0.90 20.64
N ILE A 677 -34.58 0.89 19.34
CA ILE A 677 -33.23 0.88 18.76
C ILE A 677 -33.07 2.09 17.85
N ALA A 678 -32.01 2.86 18.06
CA ALA A 678 -31.66 4.00 17.20
C ALA A 678 -30.83 3.53 15.99
N ASN A 679 -29.85 2.67 16.23
CA ASN A 679 -29.01 2.07 15.19
C ASN A 679 -28.73 0.61 15.55
N TRP A 680 -28.98 -0.31 14.62
CA TRP A 680 -29.01 -1.74 14.90
C TRP A 680 -27.64 -2.44 14.89
N GLY A 681 -26.58 -1.75 14.47
CA GLY A 681 -25.19 -2.24 14.57
C GLY A 681 -24.76 -3.28 13.53
N GLY A 682 -25.67 -3.82 12.71
CA GLY A 682 -25.37 -4.76 11.63
C GLY A 682 -25.78 -6.21 11.92
N ALA A 683 -25.83 -7.03 10.86
CA ALA A 683 -26.23 -8.43 10.96
C ALA A 683 -25.20 -9.23 11.76
N GLY A 684 -25.67 -10.14 12.60
CA GLY A 684 -24.82 -10.97 13.46
C GLY A 684 -24.39 -10.30 14.76
N LYS A 685 -24.69 -9.01 14.96
CA LYS A 685 -24.38 -8.34 16.23
C LYS A 685 -25.19 -8.94 17.38
N SER A 686 -24.52 -9.26 18.47
CA SER A 686 -25.12 -9.80 19.68
C SER A 686 -24.63 -9.08 20.93
N GLY A 687 -25.29 -9.33 22.05
CA GLY A 687 -24.93 -8.74 23.33
C GLY A 687 -26.05 -8.80 24.36
N THR A 688 -25.97 -7.97 25.39
CA THR A 688 -26.99 -7.92 26.46
C THR A 688 -27.49 -6.51 26.72
N ILE A 689 -28.73 -6.39 27.15
CA ILE A 689 -29.34 -5.17 27.68
C ILE A 689 -29.81 -5.49 29.09
N THR A 690 -29.11 -5.00 30.10
CA THR A 690 -29.49 -5.08 31.51
C THR A 690 -30.29 -3.86 31.90
N ILE A 691 -31.48 -4.08 32.44
CA ILE A 691 -32.46 -3.06 32.80
C ILE A 691 -32.73 -3.17 34.30
N ASN A 692 -32.31 -2.16 35.06
CA ASN A 692 -32.73 -2.00 36.45
C ASN A 692 -34.14 -1.39 36.50
N ASN A 693 -34.93 -1.76 37.51
CA ASN A 693 -36.35 -1.39 37.64
C ASN A 693 -37.20 -1.80 36.43
N CYS A 694 -37.00 -3.02 35.93
CA CYS A 694 -37.64 -3.49 34.71
C CYS A 694 -39.18 -3.54 34.79
N GLN A 695 -39.76 -3.54 35.99
CA GLN A 695 -41.21 -3.36 36.19
C GLN A 695 -41.76 -2.06 35.59
N ASN A 696 -40.90 -1.06 35.38
CA ASN A 696 -41.30 0.23 34.82
C ASN A 696 -41.29 0.24 33.28
N ILE A 697 -40.88 -0.85 32.63
CA ILE A 697 -40.93 -0.98 31.17
C ILE A 697 -42.37 -1.13 30.70
N LYS A 698 -42.83 -0.17 29.90
CA LYS A 698 -44.15 -0.18 29.28
C LYS A 698 -44.19 -0.99 27.99
N SER A 699 -43.17 -0.86 27.14
CA SER A 699 -43.09 -1.62 25.88
C SER A 699 -41.68 -1.66 25.31
N PHE A 700 -41.41 -2.70 24.52
CA PHE A 700 -40.28 -2.77 23.61
C PHE A 700 -40.76 -2.42 22.20
N LYS A 701 -40.30 -1.30 21.67
CA LYS A 701 -40.65 -0.79 20.33
C LYS A 701 -39.99 -1.62 19.24
N ALA A 702 -40.59 -1.61 18.05
CA ALA A 702 -39.91 -2.10 16.85
C ALA A 702 -38.52 -1.45 16.75
N PRO A 703 -37.46 -2.20 16.41
CA PRO A 703 -37.45 -3.51 15.74
C PRO A 703 -37.35 -4.75 16.67
N PHE A 704 -37.57 -4.61 17.98
CA PHE A 704 -37.47 -5.72 18.91
C PHE A 704 -38.54 -6.80 18.68
N LYS A 705 -38.13 -8.08 18.69
CA LYS A 705 -39.00 -9.25 18.54
C LYS A 705 -38.62 -10.34 19.54
N PHE A 706 -39.47 -10.57 20.52
CA PHE A 706 -39.33 -11.74 21.39
C PHE A 706 -39.68 -13.02 20.63
N ARG A 707 -39.03 -14.14 20.98
CA ARG A 707 -39.46 -15.46 20.50
C ARG A 707 -40.83 -15.85 21.06
N ILE A 708 -41.07 -15.51 22.32
CA ILE A 708 -42.31 -15.75 23.08
C ILE A 708 -42.59 -14.46 23.86
N ALA A 709 -43.84 -13.98 23.84
CA ALA A 709 -44.23 -12.78 24.55
C ALA A 709 -43.86 -12.87 26.05
N GLN A 710 -43.21 -11.84 26.57
CA GLN A 710 -42.73 -11.79 27.96
C GLN A 710 -43.66 -10.92 28.82
N SER A 711 -43.83 -11.30 30.09
CA SER A 711 -44.61 -10.53 31.08
C SER A 711 -44.01 -10.69 32.49
N GLY A 712 -44.52 -9.91 33.45
CA GLY A 712 -44.09 -9.95 34.85
C GLY A 712 -42.66 -9.44 35.05
N PHE A 713 -42.33 -8.30 34.46
CA PHE A 713 -41.01 -7.68 34.65
C PHE A 713 -40.86 -7.12 36.06
N SER A 714 -39.72 -7.35 36.72
CA SER A 714 -39.44 -6.83 38.06
C SER A 714 -37.94 -6.74 38.37
N GLY A 715 -37.56 -5.79 39.23
CA GLY A 715 -36.18 -5.68 39.71
C GLY A 715 -35.19 -5.40 38.57
N THR A 716 -34.05 -6.10 38.57
CA THR A 716 -33.05 -6.02 37.49
C THR A 716 -33.16 -7.23 36.60
N GLU A 717 -33.34 -7.01 35.31
CA GLU A 717 -33.44 -8.07 34.30
C GLU A 717 -32.44 -7.86 33.19
N THR A 718 -31.95 -8.97 32.61
CA THR A 718 -31.02 -8.93 31.49
C THR A 718 -31.64 -9.63 30.28
N PHE A 719 -31.59 -8.94 29.15
CA PHE A 719 -32.09 -9.44 27.88
C PHE A 719 -30.92 -9.64 26.93
N ALA A 720 -30.71 -10.86 26.44
CA ALA A 720 -29.81 -11.11 25.33
C ALA A 720 -30.47 -10.64 24.03
N TYR A 721 -29.70 -9.98 23.17
CA TYR A 721 -30.17 -9.57 21.85
C TYR A 721 -29.32 -10.17 20.73
N PHE A 722 -29.96 -10.41 19.58
CA PHE A 722 -29.29 -10.82 18.34
C PHE A 722 -29.90 -10.09 17.13
N CYS A 723 -29.05 -9.42 16.36
CA CYS A 723 -29.43 -8.62 15.21
C CYS A 723 -29.45 -9.48 13.94
N ILE A 724 -30.66 -9.82 13.46
CA ILE A 724 -30.84 -10.55 12.19
C ILE A 724 -30.90 -9.58 11.02
N ALA A 725 -31.69 -8.51 11.15
CA ALA A 725 -31.84 -7.44 10.18
C ALA A 725 -32.25 -6.14 10.88
N ALA A 726 -32.19 -5.00 10.17
CA ALA A 726 -32.54 -3.69 10.73
C ALA A 726 -33.95 -3.62 11.35
N ASN A 727 -34.90 -4.39 10.82
CA ASN A 727 -36.28 -4.50 11.30
C ASN A 727 -36.55 -5.75 12.16
N ASN A 728 -35.50 -6.50 12.54
CA ASN A 728 -35.61 -7.78 13.23
C ASN A 728 -34.45 -7.99 14.20
N ILE A 729 -34.65 -7.51 15.44
CA ILE A 729 -33.73 -7.76 16.56
C ILE A 729 -34.40 -8.73 17.52
N ARG A 730 -33.86 -9.94 17.63
CA ARG A 730 -34.37 -10.95 18.55
C ARG A 730 -33.96 -10.60 19.97
N LEU A 731 -34.92 -10.62 20.90
CA LEU A 731 -34.68 -10.52 22.34
C LEU A 731 -35.03 -11.84 23.01
N VAL A 732 -34.20 -12.23 23.97
CA VAL A 732 -34.43 -13.36 24.86
C VAL A 732 -34.17 -12.86 26.29
N ARG A 733 -35.15 -13.05 27.16
CA ARG A 733 -35.00 -12.81 28.60
C ARG A 733 -34.08 -13.90 29.15
N SER A 734 -32.99 -13.51 29.81
CA SER A 734 -32.06 -14.46 30.46
C SER A 734 -32.66 -15.06 31.72
#